data_AF-A0A9D8XMP7-F1
#
_entry.id   AF-A0A9D8XMP7-F1
#
_cell.length_a   1.000
_cell.length_b   1.000
_cell.length_c   1.000
_cell.angle_alpha   90.00
_cell.angle_beta   90.00
_cell.angle_gamma   90.00
#
_symmetry.space_group_name_H-M   'P 1'
#
loop_
_entity.id
_entity.type
_entity.pdbx_description
1 polymer ?
#
loop_
_entity_poly.entity_id
_entity_poly.type
_entity_poly.pdbx_seq_one_letter_code
_entity_poly.pdbx_strand_id
1 'polypeptide(L)'
;MKKGLKFSYLLLLLLTCGSCCAQETPSFKVDFSISGRNDKEVLEPGFKHWIIHEGKSQETTIDGVTCSVHTEDGKLVAWWNKTYVRDAANAAQNGRLSYDGLTLTSKDYGTFSICLEGLPKGKHRIQTYHNCWENPARFYATPMTVTCNGKVMHSNVVSTFGQAIAANTCILTTEFNVKKKGERICLTFTTSPENAGQAEEGKQAFKSPLCNGFELNTPEILKQAKAPYPTNGDLHADGDSKQILLQWQAANEQVKEHRLYVALSADELARMKKPTAVLPANENQYLLKDIYSMNTYFWRVDEVYTNGKVTPGLVWHFKPRQLAFPGAEGYGRFAQGGRGGIVYHVTSLSSERIPGSFLYGLLDVEGPRTIVFDVSGIIDMKFQAVFVPPYTTIAAQTAPGKGICLQHSNINIGADGICRFVRAKRGFGITGNAMGVAGTDHTIVDHCTATWGTDETVSGRGAKNVSFQYCMIAEPLGITGHTGYPAGKNHGYAATIDGKIGSWHHNLIAHSYGRNFSMGGGMDGTNTAIGQLDIFNNVVYNWCIRTTDGNAHEVNFVNNYYKMGPMSRRTTLFTQQYERAGSAWSVWRAYVNGNIRENLDGSLSPDKQGDTYAVQVSRGAKTPDYETVVDQPFYPSHATIQAAEHAYKIVLSDVGATMPIRDDQHQRIIREVLEGTYTYTGSKTGYSGQIDHEQDAGGFESYPEEHRSKDFDSDQDGMPDWWEKLIGSNAKKANHNDDPDHDGWTLLEDYLEFLSHPYLLIPAGSQASFDASICFKGFDKQPVYSINSQSDIFAADIENSLIKVNAKEKGLGKIVMKV
;
A
#
# COMPACT_ATOMS: atom_id res chain seq x y z
N MET A 1 -50.63 20.65 8.63
CA MET A 1 -51.24 21.00 7.32
C MET A 1 -50.17 21.61 6.43
N LYS A 2 -49.84 20.91 5.35
CA LYS A 2 -49.23 21.32 4.06
C LYS A 2 -48.45 22.65 3.97
N LYS A 3 -47.19 22.53 3.51
CA LYS A 3 -46.50 23.28 2.42
C LYS A 3 -45.01 22.86 2.48
N GLY A 4 -44.38 22.13 1.55
CA GLY A 4 -44.65 21.89 0.14
C GLY A 4 -43.90 22.90 -0.72
N LEU A 5 -42.58 22.75 -0.89
CA LEU A 5 -41.82 23.46 -1.93
C LEU A 5 -40.97 22.46 -2.71
N LYS A 6 -41.27 22.38 -4.01
CA LYS A 6 -40.70 21.48 -5.01
C LYS A 6 -39.32 21.98 -5.44
N PHE A 7 -38.34 21.09 -5.50
CA PHE A 7 -37.11 21.30 -6.26
C PHE A 7 -37.40 21.10 -7.75
N SER A 8 -37.12 22.13 -8.55
CA SER A 8 -37.27 22.12 -10.00
C SER A 8 -36.13 21.34 -10.66
N TYR A 9 -36.50 20.37 -11.48
CA TYR A 9 -35.62 19.71 -12.45
C TYR A 9 -35.18 20.71 -13.52
N LEU A 10 -33.87 20.83 -13.74
CA LEU A 10 -33.30 21.55 -14.87
C LEU A 10 -33.44 20.67 -16.13
N LEU A 11 -34.40 21.02 -16.97
CA LEU A 11 -34.65 20.43 -18.28
C LEU A 11 -33.62 21.01 -19.28
N LEU A 12 -32.67 20.18 -19.72
CA LEU A 12 -31.73 20.57 -20.78
C LEU A 12 -32.48 20.59 -22.12
N LEU A 13 -32.69 21.79 -22.68
CA LEU A 13 -33.27 21.98 -24.01
C LEU A 13 -32.30 21.51 -25.09
N LEU A 14 -32.74 20.54 -25.90
CA LEU A 14 -32.16 20.16 -27.18
C LEU A 14 -32.25 21.33 -28.17
N LEU A 15 -31.12 21.99 -28.43
CA LEU A 15 -30.92 22.82 -29.62
C LEU A 15 -30.39 21.93 -30.74
N THR A 16 -31.30 21.49 -31.60
CA THR A 16 -30.98 20.82 -32.87
C THR A 16 -30.46 21.84 -33.88
N CYS A 17 -29.15 22.11 -33.87
CA CYS A 17 -28.45 22.64 -35.04
C CYS A 17 -27.95 21.45 -35.86
N GLY A 18 -28.56 21.25 -37.03
CA GLY A 18 -28.17 20.24 -38.02
C GLY A 18 -26.74 20.46 -38.49
N SER A 19 -25.82 19.82 -37.78
CA SER A 19 -24.46 19.55 -38.25
C SER A 19 -24.53 18.18 -38.91
N CYS A 20 -24.14 18.09 -40.17
CA CYS A 20 -23.87 16.79 -40.81
C CYS A 20 -22.65 16.19 -40.09
N CYS A 21 -22.86 15.55 -38.93
CA CYS A 21 -21.81 14.81 -38.24
C CYS A 21 -21.44 13.63 -39.13
N ALA A 22 -20.23 13.67 -39.68
CA ALA A 22 -19.58 12.45 -40.15
C ALA A 22 -19.64 11.45 -38.98
N GLN A 23 -20.25 10.30 -39.19
CA GLN A 23 -20.32 9.25 -38.18
C GLN A 23 -18.88 8.88 -37.82
N GLU A 24 -18.46 9.18 -36.58
CA GLU A 24 -17.12 8.82 -36.12
C GLU A 24 -16.88 7.33 -36.31
N THR A 25 -15.69 6.98 -36.78
CA THR A 25 -15.34 5.57 -37.00
C THR A 25 -15.28 4.90 -35.62
N PRO A 26 -16.08 3.86 -35.33
CA PRO A 26 -16.10 3.24 -34.01
C PRO A 26 -14.70 2.77 -33.60
N SER A 27 -14.28 3.09 -32.39
CA SER A 27 -13.00 2.63 -31.83
C SER A 27 -13.17 2.21 -30.38
N PHE A 28 -12.80 0.97 -30.09
CA PHE A 28 -12.94 0.37 -28.76
C PHE A 28 -12.02 -0.84 -28.60
N LYS A 29 -11.84 -1.28 -27.36
CA LYS A 29 -11.03 -2.44 -26.96
C LYS A 29 -11.91 -3.43 -26.20
N VAL A 30 -11.67 -4.72 -26.39
CA VAL A 30 -12.51 -5.80 -25.82
C VAL A 30 -11.64 -6.89 -25.23
N ASP A 31 -12.00 -7.29 -24.02
CA ASP A 31 -11.38 -8.37 -23.25
C ASP A 31 -12.36 -9.56 -23.13
N PHE A 32 -11.90 -10.76 -23.50
CA PHE A 32 -12.72 -11.98 -23.45
C PHE A 32 -12.55 -12.72 -22.13
N SER A 33 -13.33 -12.32 -21.13
CA SER A 33 -13.16 -12.79 -19.77
C SER A 33 -14.07 -13.96 -19.40
N ILE A 34 -13.65 -14.70 -18.39
CA ILE A 34 -14.42 -15.81 -17.80
C ILE A 34 -15.56 -15.31 -16.91
N SER A 35 -16.71 -16.01 -16.94
CA SER A 35 -17.85 -15.68 -16.08
C SER A 35 -17.63 -15.98 -14.59
N GLY A 36 -18.31 -15.23 -13.70
CA GLY A 36 -18.35 -15.52 -12.26
C GLY A 36 -17.12 -15.05 -11.46
N ARG A 37 -16.39 -14.05 -11.98
CA ARG A 37 -15.23 -13.43 -11.32
C ARG A 37 -15.43 -11.92 -11.16
N ASN A 38 -14.65 -11.33 -10.26
CA ASN A 38 -14.63 -9.87 -10.08
C ASN A 38 -13.85 -9.22 -11.23
N ASP A 39 -14.35 -8.11 -11.77
CA ASP A 39 -13.68 -7.34 -12.83
C ASP A 39 -12.21 -7.04 -12.50
N LYS A 40 -11.87 -6.76 -11.23
CA LYS A 40 -10.48 -6.52 -10.81
C LYS A 40 -9.55 -7.71 -11.03
N GLU A 41 -10.10 -8.92 -11.11
CA GLU A 41 -9.35 -10.16 -11.36
C GLU A 41 -9.24 -10.51 -12.84
N VAL A 42 -10.18 -10.10 -13.69
CA VAL A 42 -10.31 -10.64 -15.06
C VAL A 42 -10.42 -9.57 -16.16
N LEU A 43 -10.64 -8.30 -15.80
CA LEU A 43 -10.77 -7.23 -16.78
C LEU A 43 -9.50 -6.40 -16.86
N GLU A 44 -8.91 -6.37 -18.04
CA GLU A 44 -7.81 -5.49 -18.38
C GLU A 44 -8.23 -4.01 -18.32
N PRO A 45 -7.50 -3.15 -17.58
CA PRO A 45 -7.82 -1.73 -17.50
C PRO A 45 -7.89 -1.05 -18.87
N GLY A 46 -8.98 -0.32 -19.13
CA GLY A 46 -9.22 0.36 -20.40
C GLY A 46 -9.83 -0.53 -21.49
N PHE A 47 -10.11 -1.80 -21.22
CA PHE A 47 -10.86 -2.69 -22.10
C PHE A 47 -12.32 -2.78 -21.67
N LYS A 48 -13.20 -3.08 -22.63
CA LYS A 48 -14.60 -3.39 -22.36
C LYS A 48 -14.73 -4.88 -22.09
N HIS A 49 -15.42 -5.19 -20.99
CA HIS A 49 -15.61 -6.54 -20.51
C HIS A 49 -16.61 -7.30 -21.39
N TRP A 50 -16.20 -8.40 -22.03
CA TRP A 50 -17.10 -9.33 -22.70
C TRP A 50 -17.00 -10.72 -22.08
N ILE A 51 -17.89 -11.00 -21.13
CA ILE A 51 -18.01 -12.31 -20.49
C ILE A 51 -18.48 -13.33 -21.51
N ILE A 52 -17.68 -14.37 -21.75
CA ILE A 52 -18.04 -15.47 -22.65
C ILE A 52 -18.61 -16.65 -21.86
N HIS A 53 -19.84 -17.02 -22.19
CA HIS A 53 -20.50 -18.21 -21.67
C HIS A 53 -20.27 -19.40 -22.60
N GLU A 54 -20.29 -20.61 -22.02
CA GLU A 54 -20.17 -21.83 -22.82
C GLU A 54 -21.34 -21.95 -23.81
N GLY A 55 -21.05 -21.99 -25.11
CA GLY A 55 -22.09 -21.99 -26.13
C GLY A 55 -21.56 -22.12 -27.56
N LYS A 56 -22.47 -22.24 -28.54
CA LYS A 56 -22.10 -22.27 -29.96
C LYS A 56 -21.82 -20.87 -30.51
N SER A 57 -22.56 -19.88 -30.01
CA SER A 57 -22.42 -18.50 -30.38
C SER A 57 -22.81 -17.59 -29.22
N GLN A 58 -22.30 -16.36 -29.26
CA GLN A 58 -22.70 -15.29 -28.35
C GLN A 58 -22.54 -13.95 -29.08
N GLU A 59 -23.37 -12.98 -28.73
CA GLU A 59 -23.32 -11.63 -29.30
C GLU A 59 -23.39 -10.57 -28.21
N THR A 60 -22.87 -9.39 -28.53
CA THR A 60 -22.99 -8.16 -27.75
C THR A 60 -22.97 -6.96 -28.69
N THR A 61 -23.35 -5.78 -28.20
CA THR A 61 -23.25 -4.53 -28.95
C THR A 61 -22.36 -3.55 -28.21
N ILE A 62 -21.33 -3.05 -28.90
CA ILE A 62 -20.32 -2.15 -28.35
C ILE A 62 -20.24 -0.93 -29.26
N ASP A 63 -20.52 0.26 -28.73
CA ASP A 63 -20.45 1.54 -29.46
C ASP A 63 -21.17 1.50 -30.82
N GLY A 64 -22.33 0.84 -30.84
CA GLY A 64 -23.17 0.71 -32.04
C GLY A 64 -22.71 -0.36 -33.04
N VAL A 65 -21.66 -1.12 -32.72
CA VAL A 65 -21.18 -2.27 -33.51
C VAL A 65 -21.63 -3.56 -32.84
N THR A 66 -22.37 -4.39 -33.57
CA THR A 66 -22.72 -5.73 -33.11
C THR A 66 -21.52 -6.63 -33.30
N CYS A 67 -21.01 -7.16 -32.19
CA CYS A 67 -19.91 -8.11 -32.15
C CYS A 67 -20.49 -9.49 -31.85
N SER A 68 -20.14 -10.51 -32.63
CA SER A 68 -20.55 -11.89 -32.38
C SER A 68 -19.37 -12.84 -32.45
N VAL A 69 -19.39 -13.87 -31.61
CA VAL A 69 -18.49 -15.01 -31.66
C VAL A 69 -19.27 -16.27 -32.01
N HIS A 70 -18.72 -17.14 -32.85
CA HIS A 70 -19.40 -18.37 -33.30
C HIS A 70 -18.40 -19.49 -33.60
N THR A 71 -18.80 -20.74 -33.35
CA THR A 71 -18.07 -21.94 -33.78
C THR A 71 -19.02 -23.03 -34.27
N GLU A 72 -18.60 -23.76 -35.31
CA GLU A 72 -19.21 -25.05 -35.68
C GLU A 72 -18.55 -26.22 -34.94
N ASP A 73 -17.33 -26.04 -34.41
CA ASP A 73 -16.51 -27.07 -33.78
C ASP A 73 -16.65 -27.04 -32.25
N GLY A 74 -17.35 -28.01 -31.67
CA GLY A 74 -17.52 -28.09 -30.22
C GLY A 74 -18.34 -26.91 -29.66
N LYS A 75 -17.83 -26.20 -28.65
CA LYS A 75 -18.43 -24.99 -28.06
C LYS A 75 -17.35 -23.98 -27.73
N LEU A 76 -17.68 -22.69 -27.81
CA LEU A 76 -16.88 -21.58 -27.30
C LEU A 76 -16.89 -21.58 -25.77
N VAL A 77 -15.80 -21.09 -25.18
CA VAL A 77 -15.65 -20.86 -23.75
C VAL A 77 -14.50 -19.87 -23.50
N ALA A 78 -14.58 -19.04 -22.46
CA ALA A 78 -13.41 -18.32 -21.95
C ALA A 78 -12.71 -19.12 -20.85
N TRP A 79 -11.38 -19.21 -20.92
CA TRP A 79 -10.52 -19.83 -19.91
C TRP A 79 -9.51 -18.83 -19.38
N TRP A 80 -8.89 -19.15 -18.24
CA TRP A 80 -7.84 -18.32 -17.64
C TRP A 80 -6.83 -19.18 -16.86
N ASN A 81 -5.62 -18.65 -16.69
CA ASN A 81 -4.65 -19.18 -15.74
C ASN A 81 -4.64 -18.34 -14.46
N LYS A 82 -5.43 -18.82 -13.48
CA LYS A 82 -5.57 -18.19 -12.16
C LYS A 82 -4.23 -17.91 -11.47
N THR A 83 -3.24 -18.79 -11.61
CA THR A 83 -1.94 -18.62 -10.94
C THR A 83 -1.17 -17.45 -11.54
N TYR A 84 -1.16 -17.33 -12.87
CA TYR A 84 -0.42 -16.26 -13.54
C TYR A 84 -1.12 -14.91 -13.45
N VAL A 85 -2.45 -14.88 -13.53
CA VAL A 85 -3.23 -13.63 -13.34
C VAL A 85 -3.04 -13.07 -11.93
N ARG A 86 -2.94 -13.95 -10.92
CA ARG A 86 -2.78 -13.55 -9.51
C ARG A 86 -1.32 -13.38 -9.09
N ASP A 87 -0.37 -13.72 -9.94
CA ASP A 87 1.04 -13.44 -9.67
C ASP A 87 1.24 -11.92 -9.60
N ALA A 88 1.93 -11.45 -8.56
CA ALA A 88 2.03 -10.02 -8.28
C ALA A 88 2.81 -9.26 -9.36
N ALA A 89 3.83 -9.88 -9.97
CA ALA A 89 4.60 -9.25 -11.03
C ALA A 89 3.77 -9.12 -12.31
N ASN A 90 3.04 -10.17 -12.66
CA ASN A 90 2.14 -10.16 -13.82
C ASN A 90 0.96 -9.19 -13.62
N ALA A 91 0.38 -9.16 -12.42
CA ALA A 91 -0.72 -8.24 -12.09
C ALA A 91 -0.28 -6.77 -12.19
N ALA A 92 0.94 -6.44 -11.73
CA ALA A 92 1.52 -5.11 -11.86
C ALA A 92 1.77 -4.69 -13.32
N GLN A 93 1.92 -5.65 -14.22
CA GLN A 93 2.08 -5.44 -15.66
C GLN A 93 0.75 -5.46 -16.43
N ASN A 94 -0.38 -5.53 -15.70
CA ASN A 94 -1.70 -5.80 -16.25
C ASN A 94 -1.73 -7.04 -17.15
N GLY A 95 -1.36 -8.18 -16.58
CA GLY A 95 -1.41 -9.47 -17.28
C GLY A 95 -2.79 -10.10 -17.40
N ARG A 96 -3.89 -9.37 -17.15
CA ARG A 96 -5.24 -9.96 -17.10
C ARG A 96 -5.63 -10.47 -18.48
N LEU A 97 -5.60 -9.58 -19.48
CA LEU A 97 -5.82 -9.91 -20.89
C LEU A 97 -4.94 -11.07 -21.36
N SER A 98 -3.64 -11.02 -21.03
CA SER A 98 -2.69 -11.98 -21.60
C SER A 98 -2.84 -13.40 -21.04
N TYR A 99 -3.49 -13.58 -19.89
CA TYR A 99 -3.62 -14.88 -19.22
C TYR A 99 -5.06 -15.40 -19.14
N ASP A 100 -5.99 -14.79 -19.86
CA ASP A 100 -7.33 -15.30 -20.12
C ASP A 100 -7.72 -15.17 -21.59
N GLY A 101 -8.87 -15.73 -21.98
CA GLY A 101 -9.35 -15.56 -23.35
C GLY A 101 -10.31 -16.64 -23.85
N LEU A 102 -10.83 -16.37 -25.04
CA LEU A 102 -11.73 -17.22 -25.81
C LEU A 102 -10.97 -18.41 -26.43
N THR A 103 -11.54 -19.61 -26.30
CA THR A 103 -11.09 -20.83 -26.99
C THR A 103 -12.25 -21.84 -27.14
N LEU A 104 -11.97 -23.07 -27.58
CA LEU A 104 -12.95 -24.15 -27.67
C LEU A 104 -12.88 -25.09 -26.45
N THR A 105 -14.03 -25.63 -26.04
CA THR A 105 -14.14 -26.58 -24.92
C THR A 105 -13.41 -27.90 -25.17
N SER A 106 -13.31 -28.36 -26.42
CA SER A 106 -12.67 -29.63 -26.78
C SER A 106 -11.16 -29.63 -26.52
N LYS A 107 -10.54 -28.44 -26.45
CA LYS A 107 -9.08 -28.23 -26.44
C LYS A 107 -8.32 -28.92 -27.60
N ASP A 108 -9.04 -29.37 -28.63
CA ASP A 108 -8.49 -29.97 -29.85
C ASP A 108 -8.48 -28.93 -30.99
N TYR A 109 -7.98 -29.34 -32.16
CA TYR A 109 -8.05 -28.53 -33.38
C TYR A 109 -9.48 -28.11 -33.70
N GLY A 110 -9.64 -26.93 -34.31
CA GLY A 110 -10.95 -26.44 -34.70
C GLY A 110 -10.92 -24.97 -35.11
N THR A 111 -12.11 -24.41 -35.24
CA THR A 111 -12.31 -23.06 -35.75
C THR A 111 -13.30 -22.27 -34.89
N PHE A 112 -13.03 -20.99 -34.67
CA PHE A 112 -14.07 -20.02 -34.28
C PHE A 112 -13.96 -18.75 -35.11
N SER A 113 -15.03 -17.96 -35.13
CA SER A 113 -15.07 -16.66 -35.81
C SER A 113 -15.45 -15.54 -34.84
N ILE A 114 -14.84 -14.38 -35.03
CA ILE A 114 -15.24 -13.09 -34.46
C ILE A 114 -15.82 -12.27 -35.62
N CYS A 115 -17.10 -11.90 -35.53
CA CYS A 115 -17.80 -11.17 -36.58
C CYS A 115 -18.27 -9.79 -36.08
N LEU A 116 -18.14 -8.80 -36.95
CA LEU A 116 -18.53 -7.41 -36.72
C LEU A 116 -19.60 -6.99 -37.73
N GLU A 117 -20.66 -6.37 -37.24
CA GLU A 117 -21.75 -5.79 -38.03
C GLU A 117 -22.06 -4.37 -37.57
N GLY A 118 -22.55 -3.53 -38.47
CA GLY A 118 -22.89 -2.13 -38.16
C GLY A 118 -21.74 -1.13 -38.37
N LEU A 119 -20.57 -1.58 -38.83
CA LEU A 119 -19.48 -0.69 -39.21
C LEU A 119 -19.87 0.24 -40.38
N PRO A 120 -19.46 1.51 -40.35
CA PRO A 120 -19.57 2.42 -41.49
C PRO A 120 -18.87 1.88 -42.75
N LYS A 121 -19.25 2.37 -43.93
CA LYS A 121 -18.52 2.07 -45.17
C LYS A 121 -17.13 2.70 -45.11
N GLY A 122 -16.08 1.92 -45.35
CA GLY A 122 -14.72 2.42 -45.37
C GLY A 122 -13.68 1.38 -44.97
N LYS A 123 -12.45 1.86 -44.75
CA LYS A 123 -11.35 1.04 -44.23
C LYS A 123 -11.45 0.94 -42.72
N HIS A 124 -11.26 -0.27 -42.22
CA HIS A 124 -11.25 -0.60 -40.80
C HIS A 124 -10.04 -1.47 -40.49
N ARG A 125 -9.63 -1.45 -39.23
CA ARG A 125 -8.55 -2.28 -38.71
C ARG A 125 -9.01 -2.93 -37.42
N ILE A 126 -8.72 -4.23 -37.27
CA ILE A 126 -8.83 -4.95 -36.01
C ILE A 126 -7.45 -5.49 -35.61
N GLN A 127 -7.11 -5.39 -34.34
CA GLN A 127 -5.91 -5.94 -33.73
C GLN A 127 -6.34 -7.03 -32.74
N THR A 128 -5.90 -8.27 -32.89
CA THR A 128 -6.26 -9.38 -31.99
C THR A 128 -5.04 -9.88 -31.22
N TYR A 129 -5.25 -10.22 -29.94
CA TYR A 129 -4.21 -10.67 -29.01
C TYR A 129 -4.22 -12.20 -28.87
N HIS A 130 -3.04 -12.81 -28.92
CA HIS A 130 -2.87 -14.27 -28.92
C HIS A 130 -1.69 -14.69 -28.03
N ASN A 131 -1.98 -14.99 -26.77
CA ASN A 131 -1.07 -15.52 -25.78
C ASN A 131 -1.72 -16.73 -25.12
N CYS A 132 -1.03 -17.87 -25.17
CA CYS A 132 -1.48 -19.07 -24.51
C CYS A 132 -1.20 -18.96 -23.00
N TRP A 133 -2.24 -19.12 -22.19
CA TRP A 133 -2.18 -19.04 -20.74
C TRP A 133 -1.72 -20.34 -20.06
N GLU A 134 -1.47 -21.41 -20.82
CA GLU A 134 -0.92 -22.66 -20.28
C GLU A 134 0.56 -22.53 -19.90
N ASN A 135 1.06 -23.48 -19.11
CA ASN A 135 2.46 -23.45 -18.64
C ASN A 135 3.44 -23.66 -19.83
N PRO A 136 4.31 -22.68 -20.16
CA PRO A 136 5.25 -22.78 -21.28
C PRO A 136 6.30 -23.88 -21.13
N ALA A 137 6.55 -24.38 -19.92
CA ALA A 137 7.43 -25.52 -19.69
C ALA A 137 6.78 -26.86 -20.10
N ARG A 138 5.45 -26.88 -20.25
CA ARG A 138 4.67 -28.08 -20.56
C ARG A 138 3.99 -28.03 -21.92
N PHE A 139 3.73 -26.83 -22.43
CA PHE A 139 2.95 -26.63 -23.65
C PHE A 139 3.66 -25.73 -24.66
N TYR A 140 3.36 -25.96 -25.94
CA TYR A 140 3.65 -25.06 -27.07
C TYR A 140 2.38 -24.85 -27.90
N ALA A 141 2.26 -23.74 -28.63
CA ALA A 141 1.05 -23.43 -29.39
C ALA A 141 1.14 -24.01 -30.80
N THR A 142 0.02 -24.56 -31.27
CA THR A 142 -0.13 -24.91 -32.68
C THR A 142 -0.30 -23.63 -33.49
N PRO A 143 0.41 -23.46 -34.62
CA PRO A 143 0.13 -22.42 -35.59
C PRO A 143 -1.34 -22.35 -36.00
N MET A 144 -1.86 -21.13 -36.10
CA MET A 144 -3.20 -20.85 -36.60
C MET A 144 -3.16 -20.09 -37.93
N THR A 145 -4.22 -20.27 -38.71
CA THR A 145 -4.51 -19.47 -39.89
C THR A 145 -5.70 -18.58 -39.58
N VAL A 146 -5.61 -17.30 -39.97
CA VAL A 146 -6.68 -16.33 -39.79
C VAL A 146 -7.17 -15.86 -41.15
N THR A 147 -8.46 -16.03 -41.42
CA THR A 147 -9.11 -15.53 -42.63
C THR A 147 -10.08 -14.41 -42.29
N CYS A 148 -10.32 -13.49 -43.24
CA CYS A 148 -11.34 -12.47 -43.15
C CYS A 148 -12.31 -12.66 -44.32
N ASN A 149 -13.57 -13.01 -44.03
CA ASN A 149 -14.57 -13.39 -45.04
C ASN A 149 -14.02 -14.41 -46.06
N GLY A 150 -13.30 -15.42 -45.58
CA GLY A 150 -12.72 -16.50 -46.38
C GLY A 150 -11.38 -16.18 -47.06
N LYS A 151 -10.91 -14.92 -47.04
CA LYS A 151 -9.59 -14.56 -47.54
C LYS A 151 -8.54 -14.76 -46.44
N VAL A 152 -7.48 -15.52 -46.71
CA VAL A 152 -6.34 -15.66 -45.78
C VAL A 152 -5.68 -14.30 -45.55
N MET A 153 -5.60 -13.89 -44.28
CA MET A 153 -4.97 -12.64 -43.84
C MET A 153 -3.64 -12.92 -43.14
N HIS A 154 -3.60 -13.96 -42.32
CA HIS A 154 -2.41 -14.43 -41.62
C HIS A 154 -2.33 -15.95 -41.71
N SER A 155 -1.14 -16.49 -41.96
CA SER A 155 -0.90 -17.93 -42.10
C SER A 155 0.25 -18.37 -41.21
N ASN A 156 0.14 -19.56 -40.61
CA ASN A 156 1.17 -20.14 -39.73
C ASN A 156 1.58 -19.22 -38.56
N VAL A 157 0.60 -18.56 -37.94
CA VAL A 157 0.83 -17.70 -36.79
C VAL A 157 0.94 -18.53 -35.52
N VAL A 158 2.04 -18.41 -34.78
CA VAL A 158 2.21 -19.05 -33.48
C VAL A 158 1.90 -18.04 -32.37
N SER A 159 0.98 -18.40 -31.47
CA SER A 159 0.69 -17.62 -30.26
C SER A 159 1.90 -17.57 -29.33
N THR A 160 2.11 -16.45 -28.66
CA THR A 160 3.13 -16.35 -27.61
C THR A 160 2.73 -17.15 -26.36
N PHE A 161 3.68 -17.33 -25.44
CA PHE A 161 3.43 -17.84 -24.09
C PHE A 161 4.06 -16.94 -23.05
N GLY A 162 3.47 -16.92 -21.86
CA GLY A 162 4.10 -16.34 -20.67
C GLY A 162 4.33 -14.84 -20.75
N GLN A 163 3.77 -14.14 -21.74
CA GLN A 163 3.84 -12.69 -21.82
C GLN A 163 2.77 -12.10 -20.92
N ALA A 164 3.16 -11.39 -19.86
CA ALA A 164 2.20 -10.66 -19.03
C ALA A 164 1.78 -9.35 -19.72
N ILE A 165 2.74 -8.61 -20.28
CA ILE A 165 2.47 -7.36 -20.99
C ILE A 165 1.76 -7.66 -22.32
N ALA A 166 0.51 -7.21 -22.47
CA ALA A 166 -0.31 -7.40 -23.67
C ALA A 166 0.41 -7.00 -24.97
N ALA A 167 1.17 -5.89 -24.94
CA ALA A 167 1.92 -5.38 -26.09
C ALA A 167 3.12 -6.26 -26.54
N ASN A 168 3.46 -7.28 -25.75
CA ASN A 168 4.50 -8.27 -26.06
C ASN A 168 3.91 -9.61 -26.54
N THR A 169 2.59 -9.77 -26.51
CA THR A 169 1.93 -10.97 -27.01
C THR A 169 2.01 -11.06 -28.54
N CYS A 170 1.62 -12.22 -29.11
CA CYS A 170 1.39 -12.28 -30.55
C CYS A 170 0.18 -11.41 -30.89
N ILE A 171 0.39 -10.37 -31.70
CA ILE A 171 -0.65 -9.42 -32.09
C ILE A 171 -0.82 -9.46 -33.60
N LEU A 172 -2.04 -9.74 -34.05
CA LEU A 172 -2.39 -9.77 -35.45
C LEU A 172 -3.16 -8.50 -35.84
N THR A 173 -2.57 -7.71 -36.72
CA THR A 173 -3.24 -6.54 -37.30
C THR A 173 -3.88 -6.91 -38.63
N THR A 174 -5.21 -6.85 -38.71
CA THR A 174 -5.99 -7.16 -39.91
C THR A 174 -6.71 -5.92 -40.40
N GLU A 175 -6.37 -5.46 -41.60
CA GLU A 175 -7.09 -4.39 -42.30
C GLU A 175 -8.11 -4.97 -43.26
N PHE A 176 -9.31 -4.40 -43.28
CA PHE A 176 -10.39 -4.80 -44.18
C PHE A 176 -11.22 -3.58 -44.60
N ASN A 177 -12.01 -3.75 -45.65
CA ASN A 177 -12.85 -2.68 -46.17
C ASN A 177 -14.32 -3.09 -46.17
N VAL A 178 -15.15 -2.33 -45.47
CA VAL A 178 -16.60 -2.44 -45.47
C VAL A 178 -17.14 -1.75 -46.72
N LYS A 179 -17.75 -2.52 -47.62
CA LYS A 179 -18.25 -2.08 -48.92
C LYS A 179 -19.65 -1.47 -48.82
N LYS A 180 -20.49 -1.98 -47.92
CA LYS A 180 -21.86 -1.49 -47.69
C LYS A 180 -22.25 -1.49 -46.21
N LYS A 181 -23.16 -0.59 -45.83
CA LYS A 181 -23.72 -0.52 -44.46
C LYS A 181 -24.35 -1.85 -44.08
N GLY A 182 -24.03 -2.35 -42.88
CA GLY A 182 -24.52 -3.65 -42.38
C GLY A 182 -23.84 -4.87 -43.01
N GLU A 183 -22.73 -4.69 -43.74
CA GLU A 183 -21.90 -5.83 -44.15
C GLU A 183 -21.26 -6.49 -42.93
N ARG A 184 -21.45 -7.80 -42.82
CA ARG A 184 -20.82 -8.64 -41.80
C ARG A 184 -19.37 -8.93 -42.21
N ILE A 185 -18.44 -8.61 -41.31
CA ILE A 185 -17.03 -8.93 -41.44
C ILE A 185 -16.70 -9.99 -40.39
N CYS A 186 -16.30 -11.19 -40.83
CA CYS A 186 -15.93 -12.29 -39.95
C CYS A 186 -14.44 -12.60 -40.08
N LEU A 187 -13.71 -12.51 -38.97
CA LEU A 187 -12.38 -13.07 -38.82
C LEU A 187 -12.52 -14.49 -38.27
N THR A 188 -12.01 -15.46 -39.02
CA THR A 188 -12.09 -16.88 -38.68
C THR A 188 -10.70 -17.39 -38.34
N PHE A 189 -10.55 -17.91 -37.11
CA PHE A 189 -9.31 -18.43 -36.54
C PHE A 189 -9.36 -19.95 -36.56
N THR A 190 -8.43 -20.58 -37.28
CA THR A 190 -8.40 -22.03 -37.49
C THR A 190 -7.06 -22.61 -37.09
N THR A 191 -7.09 -23.63 -36.25
CA THR A 191 -5.97 -24.57 -36.07
C THR A 191 -6.36 -25.92 -36.67
N SER A 192 -5.39 -26.61 -37.27
CA SER A 192 -5.62 -27.90 -37.92
C SER A 192 -4.38 -28.79 -37.79
N PRO A 193 -4.52 -30.12 -37.97
CA PRO A 193 -3.37 -31.01 -38.05
C PRO A 193 -2.36 -30.62 -39.15
N GLU A 194 -2.84 -29.98 -40.22
CA GLU A 194 -2.01 -29.52 -41.34
C GLU A 194 -1.11 -28.33 -40.96
N ASN A 195 -1.50 -27.59 -39.93
CA ASN A 195 -0.75 -26.48 -39.36
C ASN A 195 0.03 -26.89 -38.11
N ALA A 196 0.25 -28.19 -37.86
CA ALA A 196 0.97 -28.66 -36.68
C ALA A 196 2.36 -28.03 -36.58
N GLY A 197 2.61 -27.30 -35.50
CA GLY A 197 3.90 -26.67 -35.23
C GLY A 197 5.00 -27.72 -35.07
N GLN A 198 6.27 -27.30 -35.12
CA GLN A 198 7.36 -28.19 -34.74
C GLN A 198 7.19 -28.58 -33.28
N ALA A 199 7.15 -29.89 -33.00
CA ALA A 199 7.07 -30.38 -31.64
C ALA A 199 8.32 -29.95 -30.86
N GLU A 200 8.11 -29.24 -29.76
CA GLU A 200 9.17 -28.97 -28.80
C GLU A 200 9.38 -30.19 -27.91
N GLU A 201 10.64 -30.59 -27.72
CA GLU A 201 11.00 -31.79 -26.95
C GLU A 201 10.44 -31.71 -25.53
N GLY A 202 9.71 -32.75 -25.11
CA GLY A 202 9.11 -32.84 -23.77
C GLY A 202 7.82 -32.03 -23.55
N LYS A 203 7.31 -31.31 -24.56
CA LYS A 203 6.09 -30.48 -24.44
C LYS A 203 4.90 -31.03 -25.22
N GLN A 204 3.70 -30.69 -24.76
CA GLN A 204 2.42 -31.03 -25.40
C GLN A 204 1.90 -29.87 -26.26
N ALA A 205 1.27 -30.17 -27.39
CA ALA A 205 0.65 -29.14 -28.22
C ALA A 205 -0.63 -28.59 -27.56
N PHE A 206 -0.73 -27.27 -27.43
CA PHE A 206 -2.00 -26.58 -27.29
C PHE A 206 -2.61 -26.44 -28.69
N LYS A 207 -3.64 -27.23 -28.96
CA LYS A 207 -4.17 -27.41 -30.32
C LYS A 207 -5.28 -26.45 -30.68
N SER A 208 -6.06 -26.00 -29.70
CA SER A 208 -7.25 -25.18 -29.96
C SER A 208 -6.87 -23.77 -30.38
N PRO A 209 -7.62 -23.13 -31.31
CA PRO A 209 -7.43 -21.70 -31.56
C PRO A 209 -7.77 -20.92 -30.29
N LEU A 210 -7.11 -19.78 -30.08
CA LEU A 210 -7.37 -18.89 -28.96
C LEU A 210 -7.30 -17.42 -29.36
N CYS A 211 -8.05 -16.56 -28.67
CA CYS A 211 -7.96 -15.12 -28.77
C CYS A 211 -8.25 -14.51 -27.39
N ASN A 212 -7.33 -13.71 -26.87
CA ASN A 212 -7.46 -13.10 -25.55
C ASN A 212 -8.42 -11.91 -25.59
N GLY A 213 -8.37 -11.12 -26.67
CA GLY A 213 -9.20 -9.94 -26.86
C GLY A 213 -8.86 -9.25 -28.18
N PHE A 214 -9.49 -8.10 -28.44
CA PHE A 214 -9.23 -7.32 -29.65
C PHE A 214 -9.41 -5.82 -29.48
N GLU A 215 -8.75 -5.04 -30.34
CA GLU A 215 -8.98 -3.61 -30.50
C GLU A 215 -9.49 -3.29 -31.90
N LEU A 216 -10.55 -2.48 -32.01
CA LEU A 216 -11.08 -1.98 -33.26
C LEU A 216 -10.64 -0.54 -33.48
N ASN A 217 -10.04 -0.27 -34.64
CA ASN A 217 -9.67 1.05 -35.16
C ASN A 217 -8.78 1.91 -34.23
N THR A 218 -8.15 1.31 -33.23
CA THR A 218 -7.14 1.96 -32.39
C THR A 218 -5.79 2.11 -33.12
N PRO A 219 -4.88 2.98 -32.65
CA PRO A 219 -3.51 3.02 -33.16
C PRO A 219 -2.83 1.64 -33.11
N GLU A 220 -1.94 1.38 -34.08
CA GLU A 220 -1.29 0.08 -34.19
C GLU A 220 -0.30 -0.12 -33.03
N ILE A 221 -0.57 -1.07 -32.12
CA ILE A 221 0.18 -1.26 -30.86
C ILE A 221 1.65 -1.61 -31.08
N LEU A 222 1.97 -2.34 -32.17
CA LEU A 222 3.34 -2.65 -32.57
C LEU A 222 4.07 -1.44 -33.18
N LYS A 223 3.37 -0.33 -33.39
CA LYS A 223 3.89 0.93 -33.89
C LYS A 223 3.85 2.06 -32.85
N GLN A 224 3.64 1.73 -31.58
CA GLN A 224 3.64 2.66 -30.46
C GLN A 224 4.87 2.42 -29.59
N ALA A 225 5.37 3.48 -28.95
CA ALA A 225 6.36 3.39 -27.90
C ALA A 225 5.86 2.48 -26.75
N LYS A 226 6.79 1.80 -26.07
CA LYS A 226 6.49 0.77 -25.06
C LYS A 226 7.39 0.94 -23.83
N ALA A 227 7.15 0.11 -22.80
CA ALA A 227 8.00 0.00 -21.61
C ALA A 227 8.35 1.37 -20.98
N PRO A 228 7.35 2.16 -20.54
CA PRO A 228 7.60 3.44 -19.91
C PRO A 228 8.32 3.29 -18.57
N TYR A 229 9.19 4.23 -18.27
CA TYR A 229 9.64 4.57 -16.93
C TYR A 229 9.38 6.08 -16.68
N PRO A 230 8.81 6.49 -15.53
CA PRO A 230 8.21 5.63 -14.51
C PRO A 230 7.15 4.69 -15.09
N THR A 231 6.95 3.55 -14.45
CA THR A 231 5.98 2.55 -14.94
C THR A 231 4.60 3.20 -14.99
N ASN A 232 3.79 2.86 -15.99
CA ASN A 232 2.44 3.39 -16.07
C ASN A 232 1.64 3.07 -14.79
N GLY A 233 1.10 4.09 -14.14
CA GLY A 233 0.38 3.96 -12.88
C GLY A 233 1.25 4.00 -11.63
N ASP A 234 2.55 4.29 -11.75
CA ASP A 234 3.43 4.45 -10.59
C ASP A 234 3.03 5.70 -9.77
N LEU A 235 2.50 5.48 -8.57
CA LEU A 235 2.07 6.55 -7.66
C LEU A 235 3.18 6.98 -6.68
N HIS A 236 4.36 6.35 -6.76
CA HIS A 236 5.51 6.63 -5.90
C HIS A 236 6.80 6.85 -6.71
N ALA A 237 6.67 7.45 -7.90
CA ALA A 237 7.81 7.69 -8.77
C ALA A 237 8.86 8.56 -8.04
N ASP A 238 10.14 8.18 -8.13
CA ASP A 238 11.22 8.89 -7.44
C ASP A 238 11.46 10.26 -8.09
N GLY A 239 10.94 11.30 -7.44
CA GLY A 239 11.02 12.69 -7.89
C GLY A 239 11.62 13.63 -6.85
N ASP A 240 12.33 13.11 -5.85
CA ASP A 240 12.80 13.87 -4.67
C ASP A 240 13.71 15.04 -5.06
N SER A 241 14.41 14.92 -6.19
CA SER A 241 15.26 15.99 -6.76
C SER A 241 14.48 17.08 -7.51
N LYS A 242 13.13 17.03 -7.49
CA LYS A 242 12.22 17.82 -8.33
C LYS A 242 12.45 17.57 -9.84
N GLN A 243 12.99 16.41 -10.18
CA GLN A 243 13.21 15.96 -11.55
C GLN A 243 12.91 14.46 -11.66
N ILE A 244 12.33 14.02 -12.78
CA ILE A 244 12.08 12.61 -13.11
C ILE A 244 12.58 12.32 -14.52
N LEU A 245 13.31 11.21 -14.67
CA LEU A 245 13.66 10.67 -15.97
C LEU A 245 12.45 9.95 -16.57
N LEU A 246 11.92 10.45 -17.67
CA LEU A 246 11.01 9.71 -18.53
C LEU A 246 11.85 8.87 -19.48
N GLN A 247 11.56 7.58 -19.60
CA GLN A 247 12.24 6.68 -20.54
C GLN A 247 11.24 5.73 -21.17
N TRP A 248 11.47 5.35 -22.42
CA TRP A 248 10.64 4.39 -23.14
C TRP A 248 11.50 3.51 -24.06
N GLN A 249 10.88 2.47 -24.60
CA GLN A 249 11.40 1.72 -25.72
C GLN A 249 10.70 2.20 -27.00
N ALA A 250 11.49 2.50 -28.02
CA ALA A 250 10.97 2.81 -29.36
C ALA A 250 10.17 1.63 -29.92
N ALA A 251 9.15 1.90 -30.72
CA ALA A 251 8.29 0.86 -31.27
C ALA A 251 9.06 -0.22 -32.07
N ASN A 252 10.01 0.20 -32.93
CA ASN A 252 10.89 -0.65 -33.73
C ASN A 252 11.94 0.21 -34.47
N GLU A 253 12.83 -0.44 -35.24
CA GLU A 253 13.94 0.20 -35.98
C GLU A 253 13.49 1.19 -37.08
N GLN A 254 12.22 1.21 -37.47
CA GLN A 254 11.71 2.13 -38.50
C GLN A 254 11.33 3.51 -37.94
N VAL A 255 11.42 3.68 -36.63
CA VAL A 255 11.25 4.98 -35.97
C VAL A 255 12.39 5.92 -36.37
N LYS A 256 12.05 7.14 -36.72
CA LYS A 256 12.96 8.23 -37.08
C LYS A 256 13.05 9.29 -35.99
N GLU A 257 11.94 9.57 -35.32
CA GLU A 257 11.78 10.66 -34.36
C GLU A 257 10.69 10.32 -33.34
N HIS A 258 10.92 10.71 -32.09
CA HIS A 258 9.98 10.65 -30.99
C HIS A 258 9.37 12.02 -30.74
N ARG A 259 8.05 12.10 -30.57
CA ARG A 259 7.36 13.31 -30.13
C ARG A 259 6.76 13.08 -28.76
N LEU A 260 7.43 13.61 -27.73
CA LEU A 260 7.02 13.50 -26.35
C LEU A 260 5.98 14.57 -26.00
N TYR A 261 4.91 14.17 -25.33
CA TYR A 261 3.89 15.06 -24.77
C TYR A 261 3.76 14.77 -23.29
N VAL A 262 3.70 15.82 -22.47
CA VAL A 262 3.50 15.75 -21.02
C VAL A 262 2.46 16.79 -20.63
N ALA A 263 1.52 16.40 -19.78
CA ALA A 263 0.41 17.22 -19.30
C ALA A 263 0.02 16.83 -17.86
N LEU A 264 -0.83 17.63 -17.21
CA LEU A 264 -1.31 17.35 -15.84
C LEU A 264 -2.67 16.62 -15.84
N SER A 265 -3.25 16.38 -17.01
CA SER A 265 -4.45 15.57 -17.19
C SER A 265 -4.48 14.87 -18.53
N ALA A 266 -5.19 13.74 -18.62
CA ALA A 266 -5.41 13.03 -19.88
C ALA A 266 -6.12 13.91 -20.93
N ASP A 267 -7.07 14.76 -20.50
CA ASP A 267 -7.81 15.67 -21.39
C ASP A 267 -6.96 16.80 -21.96
N GLU A 268 -6.05 17.34 -21.15
CA GLU A 268 -5.04 18.29 -21.63
C GLU A 268 -4.12 17.60 -22.65
N LEU A 269 -3.58 16.43 -22.31
CA LEU A 269 -2.71 15.64 -23.20
C LEU A 269 -3.38 15.34 -24.55
N ALA A 270 -4.67 14.99 -24.55
CA ALA A 270 -5.45 14.70 -25.75
C ALA A 270 -5.63 15.94 -26.66
N ARG A 271 -5.68 17.15 -26.06
CA ARG A 271 -5.84 18.41 -26.79
C ARG A 271 -4.51 19.00 -27.28
N MET A 272 -3.37 18.58 -26.72
CA MET A 272 -2.05 19.06 -27.14
C MET A 272 -1.82 18.84 -28.64
N LYS A 273 -1.43 19.91 -29.33
CA LYS A 273 -1.04 19.90 -30.76
C LYS A 273 0.45 20.03 -31.00
N LYS A 274 1.19 20.47 -29.97
CA LYS A 274 2.64 20.63 -30.00
C LYS A 274 3.25 19.69 -28.95
N PRO A 275 4.31 18.94 -29.30
CA PRO A 275 5.01 18.11 -28.33
C PRO A 275 5.76 18.99 -27.33
N THR A 276 5.92 18.47 -26.12
CA THR A 276 6.83 18.99 -25.09
C THR A 276 8.27 18.91 -25.59
N ALA A 277 8.64 17.82 -26.26
CA ALA A 277 9.96 17.65 -26.87
C ALA A 277 9.89 16.81 -28.15
N VAL A 278 10.82 17.08 -29.08
CA VAL A 278 11.05 16.29 -30.30
C VAL A 278 12.47 15.74 -30.21
N LEU A 279 12.60 14.42 -30.25
CA LEU A 279 13.86 13.72 -29.99
C LEU A 279 14.19 12.77 -31.16
N PRO A 280 15.47 12.58 -31.52
CA PRO A 280 15.86 11.64 -32.56
C PRO A 280 15.60 10.18 -32.12
N ALA A 281 15.49 9.25 -33.08
CA ALA A 281 15.17 7.85 -32.81
C ALA A 281 16.06 7.16 -31.75
N ASN A 282 17.33 7.56 -31.64
CA ASN A 282 18.31 7.01 -30.71
C ASN A 282 18.27 7.66 -29.31
N GLU A 283 17.36 8.60 -29.06
CA GLU A 283 17.18 9.26 -27.77
C GLU A 283 15.78 8.95 -27.23
N ASN A 284 15.72 7.94 -26.36
CA ASN A 284 14.51 7.36 -25.81
C ASN A 284 14.30 7.70 -24.32
N GLN A 285 14.82 8.85 -23.91
CA GLN A 285 14.71 9.35 -22.55
C GLN A 285 14.62 10.88 -22.52
N TYR A 286 13.99 11.42 -21.48
CA TYR A 286 13.79 12.86 -21.29
C TYR A 286 13.73 13.20 -19.80
N LEU A 287 14.58 14.12 -19.34
CA LEU A 287 14.57 14.58 -17.95
C LEU A 287 13.51 15.68 -17.76
N LEU A 288 12.37 15.31 -17.18
CA LEU A 288 11.33 16.26 -16.78
C LEU A 288 11.75 16.98 -15.51
N LYS A 289 11.73 18.31 -15.53
CA LYS A 289 12.14 19.17 -14.40
C LYS A 289 10.94 19.89 -13.79
N ASP A 290 11.15 20.46 -12.61
CA ASP A 290 10.18 21.27 -11.87
C ASP A 290 8.89 20.49 -11.59
N ILE A 291 9.05 19.19 -11.32
CA ILE A 291 7.92 18.35 -10.91
C ILE A 291 7.53 18.68 -9.47
N TYR A 292 6.23 18.62 -9.26
CA TYR A 292 5.56 18.81 -7.99
C TYR A 292 4.77 17.54 -7.65
N SER A 293 4.94 17.07 -6.41
CA SER A 293 4.46 15.75 -5.94
C SER A 293 2.95 15.64 -5.81
N MET A 294 2.23 16.76 -5.73
CA MET A 294 0.77 16.77 -5.72
C MET A 294 0.15 16.58 -7.11
N ASN A 295 0.93 16.71 -8.18
CA ASN A 295 0.46 16.51 -9.55
C ASN A 295 0.59 15.06 -10.01
N THR A 296 -0.42 14.59 -10.74
CA THR A 296 -0.30 13.40 -11.59
C THR A 296 0.09 13.83 -12.99
N TYR A 297 1.20 13.32 -13.51
CA TYR A 297 1.69 13.63 -14.85
C TYR A 297 1.22 12.57 -15.82
N PHE A 298 0.55 13.01 -16.88
CA PHE A 298 0.14 12.18 -18.01
C PHE A 298 1.07 12.46 -19.18
N TRP A 299 1.57 11.42 -19.83
CA TRP A 299 2.50 11.56 -20.93
C TRP A 299 2.31 10.50 -22.00
N ARG A 300 2.74 10.82 -23.22
CA ARG A 300 2.79 9.86 -24.33
C ARG A 300 3.93 10.20 -25.27
N VAL A 301 4.35 9.20 -26.04
CA VAL A 301 5.34 9.37 -27.10
C VAL A 301 4.74 8.97 -28.44
N ASP A 302 4.53 9.94 -29.32
CA ASP A 302 4.10 9.67 -30.69
C ASP A 302 5.32 9.32 -31.55
N GLU A 303 5.25 8.21 -32.26
CA GLU A 303 6.34 7.66 -33.06
C GLU A 303 6.25 8.14 -34.50
N VAL A 304 7.30 8.79 -35.00
CA VAL A 304 7.40 9.25 -36.38
C VAL A 304 8.28 8.27 -37.17
N TYR A 305 7.70 7.67 -38.19
CA TYR A 305 8.36 6.66 -39.00
C TYR A 305 9.16 7.26 -40.16
N THR A 306 10.10 6.49 -40.70
CA THR A 306 10.90 6.87 -41.89
C THR A 306 10.05 7.26 -43.11
N ASN A 307 8.83 6.72 -43.22
CA ASN A 307 7.86 7.08 -44.27
C ASN A 307 7.03 8.36 -43.96
N GLY A 308 7.32 9.04 -42.85
CA GLY A 308 6.62 10.25 -42.40
C GLY A 308 5.28 10.00 -41.69
N LYS A 309 4.82 8.74 -41.57
CA LYS A 309 3.62 8.41 -40.79
C LYS A 309 3.91 8.64 -39.30
N VAL A 310 2.95 9.26 -38.62
CA VAL A 310 2.98 9.44 -37.16
C VAL A 310 1.98 8.48 -36.53
N THR A 311 2.41 7.71 -35.54
CA THR A 311 1.54 6.85 -34.74
C THR A 311 1.48 7.39 -33.32
N PRO A 312 0.30 7.83 -32.82
CA PRO A 312 0.18 8.30 -31.45
C PRO A 312 0.52 7.23 -30.43
N GLY A 313 1.23 7.59 -29.36
CA GLY A 313 1.63 6.66 -28.30
C GLY A 313 0.49 6.23 -27.38
N LEU A 314 0.77 5.25 -26.51
CA LEU A 314 -0.08 4.98 -25.35
C LEU A 314 0.02 6.15 -24.36
N VAL A 315 -1.08 6.43 -23.66
CA VAL A 315 -1.07 7.39 -22.55
C VAL A 315 -0.62 6.67 -21.30
N TRP A 316 0.47 7.16 -20.72
CA TRP A 316 1.00 6.71 -19.45
C TRP A 316 0.83 7.79 -18.39
N HIS A 317 0.84 7.41 -17.12
CA HIS A 317 0.84 8.38 -16.03
C HIS A 317 1.68 7.93 -14.85
N PHE A 318 2.11 8.89 -14.04
CA PHE A 318 2.77 8.66 -12.76
C PHE A 318 2.50 9.83 -11.80
N LYS A 319 2.75 9.61 -10.51
CA LYS A 319 2.76 10.66 -9.49
C LYS A 319 4.11 10.61 -8.75
N PRO A 320 4.83 11.74 -8.60
CA PRO A 320 6.04 11.75 -7.79
C PRO A 320 5.70 11.45 -6.32
N ARG A 321 6.55 10.65 -5.66
CA ARG A 321 6.37 10.32 -4.24
C ARG A 321 6.46 11.57 -3.36
N GLN A 322 5.73 11.55 -2.25
CA GLN A 322 5.74 12.56 -1.19
C GLN A 322 5.84 11.84 0.14
N LEU A 323 6.65 12.36 1.08
CA LEU A 323 6.67 11.81 2.44
C LEU A 323 5.27 11.88 3.06
N ALA A 324 4.88 10.83 3.78
CA ALA A 324 3.56 10.69 4.40
C ALA A 324 3.27 11.86 5.34
N PHE A 325 4.28 12.30 6.10
CA PHE A 325 4.29 13.49 6.95
C PHE A 325 5.77 13.83 7.26
N PRO A 326 6.09 15.04 7.73
CA PRO A 326 7.44 15.35 8.21
C PRO A 326 7.86 14.37 9.33
N GLY A 327 9.03 13.72 9.18
CA GLY A 327 9.48 12.69 10.14
C GLY A 327 9.01 11.25 9.83
N ALA A 328 8.26 11.03 8.75
CA ALA A 328 8.01 9.69 8.24
C ALA A 328 9.34 9.05 7.78
N GLU A 329 9.74 7.95 8.43
CA GLU A 329 11.00 7.24 8.18
C GLU A 329 10.73 5.81 7.68
N GLY A 330 11.78 5.13 7.18
CA GLY A 330 11.70 3.74 6.76
C GLY A 330 11.00 3.52 5.41
N TYR A 331 10.63 2.27 5.11
CA TYR A 331 10.11 1.90 3.79
C TYR A 331 8.64 2.23 3.54
N GLY A 332 7.84 2.48 4.59
CA GLY A 332 6.46 2.97 4.48
C GLY A 332 6.32 4.48 4.38
N ARG A 333 7.43 5.23 4.42
CA ARG A 333 7.44 6.71 4.53
C ARG A 333 6.76 7.47 3.39
N PHE A 334 6.44 6.80 2.28
CA PHE A 334 5.78 7.41 1.11
C PHE A 334 4.30 7.04 0.97
N ALA A 335 3.69 6.43 1.99
CA ALA A 335 2.25 6.19 2.02
C ALA A 335 1.50 7.50 1.71
N GLN A 336 0.56 7.47 0.76
CA GLN A 336 -0.19 8.67 0.38
C GLN A 336 -1.24 9.07 1.42
N GLY A 337 -1.82 8.10 2.14
CA GLY A 337 -2.92 8.33 3.06
C GLY A 337 -4.15 8.93 2.35
N GLY A 338 -4.87 9.78 3.08
CA GLY A 338 -6.05 10.52 2.61
C GLY A 338 -5.77 11.79 1.81
N ARG A 339 -4.50 12.11 1.51
CA ARG A 339 -4.08 13.38 0.89
C ARG A 339 -4.81 13.65 -0.44
N GLY A 340 -5.34 14.87 -0.58
CA GLY A 340 -6.15 15.28 -1.74
C GLY A 340 -7.59 14.77 -1.70
N GLY A 341 -7.96 14.03 -0.65
CA GLY A 341 -9.25 13.40 -0.45
C GLY A 341 -10.23 14.24 0.35
N ILE A 342 -11.26 13.58 0.89
CA ILE A 342 -12.20 14.21 1.81
C ILE A 342 -11.73 14.11 3.25
N VAL A 343 -12.28 14.96 4.10
CA VAL A 343 -12.19 14.80 5.57
C VAL A 343 -13.49 14.16 6.07
N TYR A 344 -13.35 13.16 6.93
CA TYR A 344 -14.47 12.52 7.60
C TYR A 344 -14.35 12.67 9.11
N HIS A 345 -15.37 13.29 9.70
CA HIS A 345 -15.47 13.54 11.13
C HIS A 345 -16.13 12.38 11.86
N VAL A 346 -15.42 11.81 12.83
CA VAL A 346 -16.00 10.90 13.83
C VAL A 346 -16.59 11.74 14.94
N THR A 347 -17.92 11.72 15.05
CA THR A 347 -18.69 12.49 16.04
C THR A 347 -19.44 11.59 17.02
N SER A 348 -19.26 10.27 16.92
CA SER A 348 -19.93 9.27 17.74
C SER A 348 -19.03 8.07 18.01
N LEU A 349 -19.05 7.59 19.26
CA LEU A 349 -18.37 6.37 19.70
C LEU A 349 -19.16 5.08 19.39
N SER A 350 -20.24 5.19 18.60
CA SER A 350 -21.10 4.06 18.28
C SER A 350 -20.29 2.89 17.67
N SER A 351 -20.57 1.69 18.18
CA SER A 351 -20.07 0.43 17.63
C SER A 351 -20.75 0.01 16.33
N GLU A 352 -21.80 0.73 15.93
CA GLU A 352 -22.56 0.45 14.71
C GLU A 352 -21.95 1.19 13.50
N ARG A 353 -22.12 0.59 12.32
CA ARG A 353 -21.67 1.17 11.04
C ARG A 353 -22.70 2.18 10.52
N ILE A 354 -22.70 3.38 11.11
CA ILE A 354 -23.63 4.49 10.82
C ILE A 354 -22.89 5.82 10.63
N PRO A 355 -23.42 6.79 9.86
CA PRO A 355 -22.79 8.10 9.69
C PRO A 355 -22.41 8.77 11.02
N GLY A 356 -21.20 9.34 11.07
CA GLY A 356 -20.58 9.91 12.27
C GLY A 356 -19.83 8.90 13.13
N SER A 357 -19.96 7.58 12.89
CA SER A 357 -19.14 6.57 13.57
C SER A 357 -17.82 6.33 12.86
N PHE A 358 -16.82 5.84 13.60
CA PHE A 358 -15.51 5.48 13.07
C PHE A 358 -15.60 4.38 12.01
N LEU A 359 -16.41 3.35 12.27
CA LEU A 359 -16.61 2.22 11.34
C LEU A 359 -17.19 2.66 10.00
N TYR A 360 -18.12 3.60 9.99
CA TYR A 360 -18.68 4.14 8.75
C TYR A 360 -17.64 4.94 7.97
N GLY A 361 -16.87 5.79 8.66
CA GLY A 361 -15.76 6.54 8.07
C GLY A 361 -14.73 5.65 7.38
N LEU A 362 -14.44 4.49 7.97
CA LEU A 362 -13.51 3.52 7.40
C LEU A 362 -14.08 2.73 6.22
N LEU A 363 -15.34 2.26 6.31
CA LEU A 363 -15.83 1.20 5.43
C LEU A 363 -16.86 1.64 4.39
N ASP A 364 -17.53 2.77 4.59
CA ASP A 364 -18.58 3.29 3.69
C ASP A 364 -18.14 4.50 2.87
N VAL A 365 -17.15 5.26 3.36
CA VAL A 365 -16.62 6.41 2.65
C VAL A 365 -15.74 5.93 1.49
N GLU A 366 -16.10 6.30 0.27
CA GLU A 366 -15.35 5.99 -0.95
C GLU A 366 -14.24 7.02 -1.24
N GLY A 367 -13.19 6.58 -1.95
CA GLY A 367 -12.07 7.43 -2.37
C GLY A 367 -11.19 7.94 -1.23
N PRO A 368 -9.99 8.48 -1.49
CA PRO A 368 -9.05 8.90 -0.45
C PRO A 368 -9.70 9.71 0.67
N ARG A 369 -9.39 9.39 1.93
CA ARG A 369 -10.01 10.06 3.09
C ARG A 369 -9.09 10.21 4.29
N THR A 370 -9.24 11.31 5.01
CA THR A 370 -8.61 11.55 6.31
C THR A 370 -9.69 11.51 7.40
N ILE A 371 -9.52 10.61 8.36
CA ILE A 371 -10.40 10.43 9.51
C ILE A 371 -9.89 11.32 10.66
N VAL A 372 -10.73 12.27 11.08
CA VAL A 372 -10.51 13.15 12.23
C VAL A 372 -11.58 12.88 13.30
N PHE A 373 -11.28 13.24 14.55
CA PHE A 373 -12.11 12.90 15.70
C PHE A 373 -12.58 14.15 16.44
N ASP A 374 -13.90 14.36 16.44
CA ASP A 374 -14.55 15.40 17.24
C ASP A 374 -14.98 14.89 18.62
N VAL A 375 -14.78 13.60 18.86
CA VAL A 375 -15.13 12.92 20.11
C VAL A 375 -13.94 12.14 20.67
N SER A 376 -13.80 12.08 21.99
CA SER A 376 -12.87 11.19 22.69
C SER A 376 -13.62 10.05 23.37
N GLY A 377 -12.94 8.96 23.70
CA GLY A 377 -13.58 7.85 24.40
C GLY A 377 -13.17 6.47 23.92
N ILE A 378 -13.89 5.47 24.40
CA ILE A 378 -13.76 4.08 23.99
C ILE A 378 -14.71 3.79 22.83
N ILE A 379 -14.18 3.17 21.77
CA ILE A 379 -14.95 2.57 20.70
C ILE A 379 -14.87 1.05 20.84
N ASP A 380 -15.98 0.43 21.23
CA ASP A 380 -16.12 -1.01 21.38
C ASP A 380 -16.44 -1.65 20.02
N MET A 381 -15.41 -2.20 19.36
CA MET A 381 -15.51 -2.66 17.99
C MET A 381 -16.08 -4.09 17.94
N LYS A 382 -17.30 -4.25 17.41
CA LYS A 382 -18.03 -5.54 17.41
C LYS A 382 -17.63 -6.51 16.30
N PHE A 383 -16.72 -6.11 15.42
CA PHE A 383 -16.15 -6.99 14.40
C PHE A 383 -14.92 -7.70 14.95
N GLN A 384 -14.66 -8.96 14.58
CA GLN A 384 -13.41 -9.63 14.97
C GLN A 384 -12.17 -8.90 14.42
N ALA A 385 -12.29 -8.38 13.20
CA ALA A 385 -11.26 -7.58 12.54
C ALA A 385 -11.89 -6.58 11.58
N VAL A 386 -11.25 -5.42 11.43
CA VAL A 386 -11.56 -4.37 10.44
C VAL A 386 -10.36 -4.19 9.53
N PHE A 387 -10.57 -4.37 8.23
CA PHE A 387 -9.57 -4.13 7.20
C PHE A 387 -9.83 -2.74 6.61
N VAL A 388 -8.94 -1.80 6.90
CA VAL A 388 -9.03 -0.41 6.44
C VAL A 388 -8.76 -0.35 4.94
N PRO A 389 -9.61 0.33 4.13
CA PRO A 389 -9.37 0.49 2.70
C PRO A 389 -8.11 1.31 2.38
N PRO A 390 -7.52 1.14 1.18
CA PRO A 390 -6.34 1.89 0.78
C PRO A 390 -6.55 3.42 0.77
N TYR A 391 -5.47 4.20 0.82
CA TYR A 391 -5.52 5.67 0.79
C TYR A 391 -6.37 6.25 1.93
N THR A 392 -6.04 5.86 3.16
CA THR A 392 -6.74 6.29 4.37
C THR A 392 -5.74 6.81 5.39
N THR A 393 -5.95 8.03 5.86
CA THR A 393 -5.25 8.58 7.04
C THR A 393 -6.16 8.48 8.26
N ILE A 394 -5.70 7.86 9.34
CA ILE A 394 -6.35 7.88 10.66
C ILE A 394 -5.52 8.79 11.57
N ALA A 395 -6.06 9.97 11.88
CA ALA A 395 -5.36 11.02 12.63
C ALA A 395 -5.91 11.15 14.05
N ALA A 396 -5.61 10.19 14.93
CA ALA A 396 -6.18 10.15 16.28
C ALA A 396 -5.68 11.28 17.21
N GLN A 397 -4.63 12.02 16.83
CA GLN A 397 -4.18 13.22 17.54
C GLN A 397 -5.20 14.39 17.50
N THR A 398 -6.21 14.32 16.63
CA THR A 398 -7.29 15.33 16.54
C THR A 398 -8.30 15.22 17.68
N ALA A 399 -8.45 14.03 18.27
CA ALA A 399 -9.42 13.75 19.31
C ALA A 399 -9.23 14.66 20.55
N PRO A 400 -10.32 15.13 21.20
CA PRO A 400 -10.23 15.88 22.44
C PRO A 400 -9.79 15.00 23.62
N GLY A 401 -9.66 15.62 24.80
CA GLY A 401 -9.49 14.94 26.08
C GLY A 401 -8.36 13.91 26.07
N LYS A 402 -8.71 12.65 26.38
CA LYS A 402 -7.78 11.51 26.46
C LYS A 402 -7.60 10.75 25.14
N GLY A 403 -8.22 11.23 24.07
CA GLY A 403 -8.20 10.61 22.75
C GLY A 403 -9.09 9.37 22.64
N ILE A 404 -8.81 8.57 21.60
CA ILE A 404 -9.59 7.36 21.27
C ILE A 404 -8.87 6.09 21.69
N CYS A 405 -9.63 5.14 22.23
CA CYS A 405 -9.21 3.77 22.50
C CYS A 405 -10.16 2.78 21.81
N LEU A 406 -9.60 1.88 20.99
CA LEU A 406 -10.33 0.79 20.34
C LEU A 406 -10.27 -0.47 21.20
N GLN A 407 -11.40 -1.18 21.32
CA GLN A 407 -11.50 -2.44 22.08
C GLN A 407 -12.08 -3.57 21.24
N HIS A 408 -11.77 -4.81 21.63
CA HIS A 408 -12.37 -6.07 21.16
C HIS A 408 -12.20 -6.43 19.67
N SER A 409 -11.45 -5.66 18.89
CA SER A 409 -11.21 -5.91 17.48
C SER A 409 -9.76 -5.70 17.06
N ASN A 410 -9.36 -6.38 16.00
CA ASN A 410 -8.16 -6.07 15.24
C ASN A 410 -8.43 -4.93 14.26
N ILE A 411 -7.58 -3.89 14.23
CA ILE A 411 -7.55 -2.91 13.13
C ILE A 411 -6.35 -3.16 12.22
N ASN A 412 -6.59 -3.55 10.97
CA ASN A 412 -5.56 -3.80 9.97
C ASN A 412 -5.53 -2.66 8.94
N ILE A 413 -4.42 -1.92 8.90
CA ILE A 413 -4.25 -0.76 8.01
C ILE A 413 -3.97 -1.25 6.57
N GLY A 414 -4.68 -0.67 5.60
CA GLY A 414 -4.57 -1.01 4.17
C GLY A 414 -3.46 -0.25 3.45
N ALA A 415 -3.32 -0.54 2.14
CA ALA A 415 -2.25 0.01 1.30
C ALA A 415 -2.32 1.53 1.21
N ASP A 416 -1.18 2.20 1.11
CA ASP A 416 -1.13 3.67 1.18
C ASP A 416 -1.80 4.23 2.44
N GLY A 417 -1.80 3.46 3.53
CA GLY A 417 -2.41 3.84 4.79
C GLY A 417 -1.45 4.60 5.70
N ILE A 418 -1.97 5.62 6.40
CA ILE A 418 -1.30 6.34 7.47
C ILE A 418 -2.14 6.17 8.74
N CYS A 419 -1.55 5.65 9.82
CA CYS A 419 -2.22 5.53 11.11
C CYS A 419 -1.37 6.13 12.21
N ARG A 420 -1.86 7.19 12.88
CA ARG A 420 -1.13 7.89 13.94
C ARG A 420 -1.93 7.96 15.23
N PHE A 421 -1.24 7.79 16.37
CA PHE A 421 -1.76 8.03 17.73
C PHE A 421 -2.97 7.19 18.18
N VAL A 422 -3.27 6.11 17.47
CA VAL A 422 -4.36 5.20 17.85
C VAL A 422 -3.94 4.30 19.02
N ARG A 423 -4.83 4.13 20.00
CA ARG A 423 -4.71 3.08 21.03
C ARG A 423 -5.61 1.91 20.65
N ALA A 424 -5.02 0.76 20.32
CA ALA A 424 -5.72 -0.49 20.07
C ALA A 424 -5.49 -1.44 21.26
N LYS A 425 -6.46 -1.51 22.17
CA LYS A 425 -6.40 -2.35 23.37
C LYS A 425 -7.42 -3.46 23.22
N ARG A 426 -7.00 -4.60 22.68
CA ARG A 426 -7.96 -5.62 22.22
C ARG A 426 -8.77 -6.21 23.38
N GLY A 427 -8.09 -6.62 24.45
CA GLY A 427 -8.71 -7.30 25.61
C GLY A 427 -8.98 -8.79 25.37
N PHE A 428 -9.33 -9.47 26.46
CA PHE A 428 -9.65 -10.90 26.48
C PHE A 428 -10.87 -11.21 25.60
N GLY A 429 -10.89 -12.40 25.00
CA GLY A 429 -12.03 -12.88 24.21
C GLY A 429 -11.60 -13.74 23.03
N ILE A 430 -12.23 -13.54 21.88
CA ILE A 430 -11.93 -14.26 20.64
C ILE A 430 -10.44 -14.12 20.31
N THR A 431 -9.83 -15.19 19.78
CA THR A 431 -8.44 -15.17 19.31
C THR A 431 -8.25 -14.12 18.20
N GLY A 432 -7.27 -13.24 18.37
CA GLY A 432 -6.87 -12.28 17.34
C GLY A 432 -5.92 -11.19 17.84
N ASN A 433 -5.55 -10.33 16.90
CA ASN A 433 -4.59 -9.24 17.11
C ASN A 433 -5.29 -7.95 17.57
N ALA A 434 -4.50 -6.99 18.05
CA ALA A 434 -4.98 -5.64 18.33
C ALA A 434 -4.88 -4.74 17.09
N MET A 435 -3.76 -4.84 16.37
CA MET A 435 -3.47 -4.03 15.19
C MET A 435 -2.68 -4.82 14.15
N GLY A 436 -2.66 -4.36 12.90
CA GLY A 436 -1.77 -4.91 11.90
C GLY A 436 -1.63 -4.08 10.63
N VAL A 437 -0.72 -4.56 9.78
CA VAL A 437 -0.46 -4.10 8.41
C VAL A 437 -0.37 -5.31 7.48
N ALA A 438 -1.10 -6.39 7.79
CA ALA A 438 -1.02 -7.63 7.05
C ALA A 438 -1.50 -7.45 5.60
N GLY A 439 -0.74 -7.96 4.64
CA GLY A 439 -1.05 -7.93 3.22
C GLY A 439 -1.04 -6.55 2.56
N THR A 440 -0.45 -5.55 3.20
CA THR A 440 -0.42 -4.16 2.71
C THR A 440 0.79 -3.84 1.82
N ASP A 441 0.75 -2.70 1.13
CA ASP A 441 1.88 -2.09 0.42
C ASP A 441 1.93 -0.58 0.70
N HIS A 442 3.12 0.01 0.88
CA HIS A 442 3.32 1.43 1.21
C HIS A 442 2.46 1.90 2.40
N THR A 443 2.78 1.46 3.62
CA THR A 443 1.95 1.77 4.80
C THR A 443 2.80 2.19 5.98
N ILE A 444 2.34 3.20 6.71
CA ILE A 444 3.02 3.69 7.90
C ILE A 444 2.09 3.71 9.12
N VAL A 445 2.58 3.13 10.20
CA VAL A 445 1.99 3.21 11.53
C VAL A 445 3.00 3.90 12.42
N ASP A 446 2.60 5.04 12.97
CA ASP A 446 3.45 5.93 13.74
C ASP A 446 2.77 6.25 15.08
N HIS A 447 3.54 6.24 16.17
CA HIS A 447 3.04 6.62 17.50
C HIS A 447 1.74 5.92 17.92
N CYS A 448 1.53 4.66 17.55
CA CYS A 448 0.36 3.89 17.97
C CYS A 448 0.69 3.00 19.17
N THR A 449 -0.32 2.67 19.98
CA THR A 449 -0.19 1.73 21.09
C THR A 449 -1.08 0.52 20.83
N ALA A 450 -0.49 -0.68 20.80
CA ALA A 450 -1.19 -1.95 20.66
C ALA A 450 -0.96 -2.81 21.91
N THR A 451 -2.04 -3.23 22.58
CA THR A 451 -1.94 -4.06 23.77
C THR A 451 -2.99 -5.17 23.81
N TRP A 452 -2.73 -6.16 24.67
CA TRP A 452 -3.71 -7.19 25.05
C TRP A 452 -4.22 -8.05 23.88
N GLY A 453 -3.37 -8.30 22.88
CA GLY A 453 -3.66 -9.30 21.84
C GLY A 453 -3.79 -10.70 22.44
N THR A 454 -4.67 -11.53 21.87
CA THR A 454 -4.92 -12.91 22.32
C THR A 454 -4.27 -13.96 21.41
N ASP A 455 -3.81 -13.55 20.22
CA ASP A 455 -2.90 -14.27 19.32
C ASP A 455 -1.53 -13.58 19.34
N GLU A 456 -1.17 -12.85 18.29
CA GLU A 456 -0.09 -11.86 18.32
C GLU A 456 -0.71 -10.49 18.64
N THR A 457 0.02 -9.54 19.20
CA THR A 457 -0.55 -8.20 19.42
C THR A 457 -0.56 -7.37 18.13
N VAL A 458 0.51 -7.48 17.33
CA VAL A 458 0.65 -6.84 16.02
C VAL A 458 0.97 -7.88 14.94
N SER A 459 0.37 -7.75 13.76
CA SER A 459 0.73 -8.61 12.62
C SER A 459 1.01 -7.81 11.35
N GLY A 460 2.16 -8.08 10.74
CA GLY A 460 2.60 -7.53 9.45
C GLY A 460 2.83 -8.59 8.37
N ARG A 461 2.25 -9.79 8.50
CA ARG A 461 2.44 -10.86 7.50
C ARG A 461 2.09 -10.42 6.08
N GLY A 462 2.96 -10.72 5.12
CA GLY A 462 2.75 -10.41 3.71
C GLY A 462 2.74 -8.92 3.37
N ALA A 463 3.13 -8.05 4.31
CA ALA A 463 3.28 -6.63 4.06
C ALA A 463 4.43 -6.33 3.08
N LYS A 464 4.40 -5.17 2.45
CA LYS A 464 5.42 -4.66 1.52
C LYS A 464 5.62 -3.17 1.77
N ASN A 465 6.87 -2.71 1.72
CA ASN A 465 7.21 -1.29 1.88
C ASN A 465 6.48 -0.65 3.09
N VAL A 466 6.72 -1.17 4.29
CA VAL A 466 6.04 -0.72 5.51
C VAL A 466 6.99 -0.07 6.50
N SER A 467 6.46 0.84 7.31
CA SER A 467 7.12 1.41 8.47
C SER A 467 6.22 1.27 9.70
N PHE A 468 6.72 0.63 10.74
CA PHE A 468 6.11 0.60 12.07
C PHE A 468 7.09 1.31 13.00
N GLN A 469 6.84 2.59 13.25
CA GLN A 469 7.78 3.50 13.90
C GLN A 469 7.20 4.09 15.20
N TYR A 470 8.06 4.28 16.20
CA TYR A 470 7.68 4.93 17.47
C TYR A 470 6.41 4.35 18.12
N CYS A 471 6.12 3.06 17.92
CA CYS A 471 4.91 2.42 18.45
C CYS A 471 5.20 1.59 19.70
N MET A 472 4.19 1.45 20.55
CA MET A 472 4.25 0.59 21.75
C MET A 472 3.48 -0.71 21.50
N ILE A 473 4.11 -1.84 21.77
CA ILE A 473 3.50 -3.18 21.80
C ILE A 473 3.69 -3.74 23.20
N ALA A 474 2.62 -3.87 23.99
CA ALA A 474 2.77 -4.25 25.39
C ALA A 474 1.70 -5.21 25.89
N GLU A 475 2.10 -6.00 26.88
CA GLU A 475 1.23 -6.94 27.61
C GLU A 475 0.36 -7.84 26.70
N PRO A 476 0.92 -8.55 25.70
CA PRO A 476 0.18 -9.61 25.03
C PRO A 476 -0.37 -10.62 26.05
N LEU A 477 -1.65 -10.97 25.94
CA LEU A 477 -2.31 -11.79 26.95
C LEU A 477 -1.80 -13.23 26.91
N GLY A 478 -1.44 -13.78 28.07
CA GLY A 478 -0.78 -15.09 28.19
C GLY A 478 -1.66 -16.30 27.87
N ILE A 479 -2.42 -16.78 28.85
CA ILE A 479 -3.31 -17.96 28.78
C ILE A 479 -4.76 -17.49 28.58
N THR A 480 -5.10 -17.30 27.31
CA THR A 480 -6.39 -16.77 26.88
C THR A 480 -7.38 -17.84 26.42
N GLY A 481 -6.93 -19.08 26.21
CA GLY A 481 -7.72 -20.11 25.53
C GLY A 481 -7.64 -20.01 24.00
N HIS A 482 -6.46 -19.64 23.49
CA HIS A 482 -6.16 -19.46 22.07
C HIS A 482 -6.68 -20.62 21.18
N THR A 483 -7.36 -20.25 20.09
CA THR A 483 -7.93 -21.18 19.12
C THR A 483 -6.82 -21.87 18.31
N GLY A 484 -6.68 -23.19 18.49
CA GLY A 484 -5.70 -24.00 17.77
C GLY A 484 -4.51 -24.44 18.62
N TYR A 485 -4.45 -24.03 19.89
CA TYR A 485 -3.50 -24.55 20.87
C TYR A 485 -4.19 -25.29 22.01
N PRO A 486 -3.51 -26.24 22.67
CA PRO A 486 -4.04 -26.89 23.88
C PRO A 486 -4.36 -25.88 24.98
N ALA A 487 -5.40 -26.18 25.77
CA ALA A 487 -5.75 -25.38 26.94
C ALA A 487 -4.56 -25.18 27.88
N GLY A 488 -4.42 -23.97 28.44
CA GLY A 488 -3.28 -23.63 29.31
C GLY A 488 -2.00 -23.24 28.55
N LYS A 489 -1.98 -23.30 27.21
CA LYS A 489 -0.83 -22.81 26.44
C LYS A 489 -0.74 -21.29 26.54
N ASN A 490 0.39 -20.79 27.04
CA ASN A 490 0.72 -19.37 26.97
C ASN A 490 1.05 -19.00 25.52
N HIS A 491 0.31 -18.03 24.97
CA HIS A 491 0.46 -17.48 23.63
C HIS A 491 0.59 -15.96 23.65
N GLY A 492 1.09 -15.35 24.73
CA GLY A 492 1.25 -13.90 24.79
C GLY A 492 2.43 -13.41 23.95
N TYR A 493 2.23 -13.28 22.65
CA TYR A 493 3.23 -12.91 21.66
C TYR A 493 3.08 -11.46 21.18
N ALA A 494 4.21 -10.76 21.02
CA ALA A 494 4.18 -9.34 20.64
C ALA A 494 3.81 -9.18 19.16
N ALA A 495 4.62 -9.71 18.23
CA ALA A 495 4.36 -9.51 16.82
C ALA A 495 4.89 -10.60 15.90
N THR A 496 4.23 -10.79 14.74
CA THR A 496 4.86 -11.33 13.53
C THR A 496 5.00 -10.23 12.49
N ILE A 497 6.18 -10.15 11.88
CA ILE A 497 6.57 -9.10 10.95
C ILE A 497 7.00 -9.67 9.60
N ASP A 498 6.80 -8.87 8.56
CA ASP A 498 7.17 -9.19 7.19
C ASP A 498 7.42 -7.89 6.40
N GLY A 499 7.79 -8.04 5.14
CA GLY A 499 8.07 -6.94 4.24
C GLY A 499 8.70 -7.46 2.94
N LYS A 500 8.31 -6.96 1.75
CA LYS A 500 9.28 -6.99 0.63
C LYS A 500 10.55 -6.27 1.08
N ILE A 501 10.41 -5.05 1.61
CA ILE A 501 11.27 -4.48 2.66
C ILE A 501 10.34 -3.88 3.74
N GLY A 502 10.51 -4.25 5.01
CA GLY A 502 9.72 -3.71 6.13
C GLY A 502 10.60 -3.10 7.21
N SER A 503 10.38 -1.83 7.55
CA SER A 503 11.05 -1.10 8.63
C SER A 503 10.28 -1.22 9.93
N TRP A 504 10.93 -1.78 10.96
CA TRP A 504 10.39 -1.95 12.30
C TRP A 504 11.36 -1.31 13.29
N HIS A 505 11.10 -0.06 13.68
CA HIS A 505 12.09 0.71 14.41
C HIS A 505 11.55 1.69 15.43
N HIS A 506 12.39 2.08 16.39
CA HIS A 506 12.03 2.96 17.51
C HIS A 506 10.80 2.49 18.32
N ASN A 507 10.47 1.20 18.29
CA ASN A 507 9.33 0.67 19.02
C ASN A 507 9.71 0.24 20.42
N LEU A 508 8.75 0.26 21.35
CA LEU A 508 8.84 -0.36 22.66
C LEU A 508 8.03 -1.63 22.68
N ILE A 509 8.67 -2.74 23.02
CA ILE A 509 8.03 -4.03 23.23
C ILE A 509 8.21 -4.43 24.69
N ALA A 510 7.12 -4.51 25.45
CA ALA A 510 7.19 -4.74 26.90
C ALA A 510 6.31 -5.91 27.35
N HIS A 511 6.82 -6.69 28.30
CA HIS A 511 6.05 -7.71 29.03
C HIS A 511 5.46 -8.82 28.16
N SER A 512 6.13 -9.19 27.06
CA SER A 512 5.70 -10.27 26.17
C SER A 512 6.33 -11.62 26.53
N TYR A 513 5.56 -12.71 26.49
CA TYR A 513 6.11 -14.06 26.70
C TYR A 513 7.14 -14.45 25.62
N GLY A 514 6.93 -13.97 24.39
CA GLY A 514 7.84 -14.22 23.29
C GLY A 514 7.49 -13.51 21.99
N ARG A 515 8.20 -13.84 20.91
CA ARG A 515 8.06 -13.22 19.59
C ARG A 515 8.01 -11.70 19.71
N ASN A 516 9.08 -11.12 20.26
CA ASN A 516 9.23 -9.65 20.20
C ASN A 516 9.05 -9.22 18.75
N PHE A 517 9.75 -9.93 17.85
CA PHE A 517 9.36 -10.04 16.46
C PHE A 517 9.52 -11.49 15.97
N SER A 518 8.46 -12.11 15.44
CA SER A 518 8.58 -13.32 14.64
C SER A 518 8.73 -12.93 13.16
N MET A 519 9.81 -13.33 12.50
CA MET A 519 10.05 -13.05 11.09
C MET A 519 9.27 -14.06 10.24
N GLY A 520 8.27 -13.57 9.52
CA GLY A 520 7.27 -14.37 8.81
C GLY A 520 7.74 -15.02 7.51
N GLY A 521 8.95 -14.69 7.03
CA GLY A 521 9.57 -15.26 5.85
C GLY A 521 9.34 -14.49 4.56
N GLY A 522 8.15 -13.91 4.36
CA GLY A 522 7.73 -13.31 3.10
C GLY A 522 7.92 -14.28 1.94
N MET A 523 6.97 -15.18 1.70
CA MET A 523 7.11 -16.21 0.66
C MET A 523 6.50 -15.73 -0.67
N ASP A 524 7.21 -15.97 -1.77
CA ASP A 524 6.66 -15.78 -3.11
C ASP A 524 5.76 -16.96 -3.55
N GLY A 525 5.21 -16.89 -4.75
CA GLY A 525 4.35 -17.95 -5.32
C GLY A 525 5.04 -19.30 -5.53
N THR A 526 6.37 -19.35 -5.45
CA THR A 526 7.19 -20.57 -5.52
C THR A 526 7.61 -21.09 -4.14
N ASN A 527 7.07 -20.50 -3.06
CA ASN A 527 7.47 -20.74 -1.69
C ASN A 527 8.95 -20.39 -1.42
N THR A 528 9.53 -19.47 -2.20
CA THR A 528 10.88 -18.96 -1.97
C THR A 528 10.81 -17.74 -1.06
N ALA A 529 11.75 -17.65 -0.12
CA ALA A 529 11.89 -16.50 0.75
C ALA A 529 12.24 -15.23 -0.04
N ILE A 530 11.43 -14.19 0.12
CA ILE A 530 11.63 -12.87 -0.46
C ILE A 530 11.49 -11.75 0.58
N GLY A 531 11.17 -12.09 1.84
CA GLY A 531 10.98 -11.09 2.88
C GLY A 531 12.30 -10.38 3.23
N GLN A 532 12.33 -9.05 3.20
CA GLN A 532 13.46 -8.26 3.68
C GLN A 532 13.02 -7.40 4.88
N LEU A 533 13.77 -7.44 5.98
CA LEU A 533 13.39 -6.80 7.25
C LEU A 533 14.48 -5.89 7.81
N ASP A 534 14.16 -4.61 7.97
CA ASP A 534 14.99 -3.62 8.63
C ASP A 534 14.54 -3.40 10.07
N ILE A 535 15.23 -4.00 11.02
CA ILE A 535 14.86 -4.04 12.45
C ILE A 535 15.92 -3.30 13.24
N PHE A 536 15.66 -2.05 13.61
CA PHE A 536 16.66 -1.23 14.29
C PHE A 536 16.11 -0.34 15.39
N ASN A 537 16.95 -0.02 16.37
CA ASN A 537 16.64 0.93 17.45
C ASN A 537 15.34 0.65 18.22
N ASN A 538 14.89 -0.61 18.28
CA ASN A 538 13.78 -1.00 19.14
C ASN A 538 14.27 -1.23 20.57
N VAL A 539 13.39 -0.96 21.54
CA VAL A 539 13.58 -1.28 22.95
C VAL A 539 12.69 -2.45 23.31
N VAL A 540 13.27 -3.47 23.94
CA VAL A 540 12.55 -4.65 24.38
C VAL A 540 12.76 -4.85 25.88
N TYR A 541 11.68 -4.99 26.63
CA TYR A 541 11.73 -5.13 28.08
C TYR A 541 10.94 -6.35 28.57
N ASN A 542 11.54 -7.07 29.53
CA ASN A 542 10.88 -8.10 30.32
C ASN A 542 10.18 -9.18 29.48
N TRP A 543 10.90 -9.76 28.50
CA TRP A 543 10.41 -10.92 27.73
C TRP A 543 10.57 -12.23 28.52
N CYS A 544 10.07 -13.38 28.05
CA CYS A 544 10.25 -14.67 28.74
C CYS A 544 11.13 -15.67 27.97
N ILE A 545 10.54 -16.48 27.08
CA ILE A 545 11.19 -17.68 26.50
C ILE A 545 11.67 -17.51 25.06
N ARG A 546 11.14 -16.54 24.33
CA ARG A 546 11.45 -16.28 22.92
C ARG A 546 11.68 -14.79 22.71
N THR A 547 12.47 -14.46 21.70
CA THR A 547 12.82 -13.08 21.35
C THR A 547 12.53 -12.82 19.87
N THR A 548 13.42 -12.14 19.14
CA THR A 548 13.30 -11.99 17.69
C THR A 548 13.77 -13.26 17.00
N ASP A 549 12.88 -13.94 16.28
CA ASP A 549 13.19 -15.24 15.69
C ASP A 549 12.39 -15.56 14.42
N GLY A 550 12.84 -16.58 13.68
CA GLY A 550 12.25 -16.98 12.39
C GLY A 550 13.29 -16.87 11.27
N ASN A 551 12.85 -16.75 10.02
CA ASN A 551 13.73 -16.35 8.92
C ASN A 551 13.04 -15.32 8.03
N ALA A 552 13.84 -14.53 7.33
CA ALA A 552 13.50 -13.63 6.21
C ALA A 552 14.71 -13.60 5.27
N HIS A 553 14.49 -13.43 3.97
CA HIS A 553 15.53 -13.52 2.94
C HIS A 553 16.79 -12.74 3.34
N GLU A 554 16.59 -11.49 3.76
CA GLU A 554 17.65 -10.59 4.21
C GLU A 554 17.17 -9.72 5.38
N VAL A 555 17.93 -9.71 6.49
CA VAL A 555 17.56 -8.99 7.71
C VAL A 555 18.69 -8.06 8.15
N ASN A 556 18.40 -6.79 8.34
CA ASN A 556 19.24 -5.92 9.17
C ASN A 556 18.69 -5.95 10.60
N PHE A 557 19.51 -6.31 11.58
CA PHE A 557 19.18 -6.29 13.01
C PHE A 557 20.19 -5.42 13.77
N VAL A 558 19.88 -4.13 13.90
CA VAL A 558 20.88 -3.09 14.20
C VAL A 558 20.51 -2.24 15.42
N ASN A 559 21.43 -2.09 16.37
CA ASN A 559 21.32 -1.15 17.49
C ASN A 559 20.01 -1.25 18.31
N ASN A 560 19.46 -2.46 18.48
CA ASN A 560 18.32 -2.70 19.35
C ASN A 560 18.79 -2.84 20.81
N TYR A 561 17.97 -2.38 21.77
CA TYR A 561 18.25 -2.43 23.21
C TYR A 561 17.30 -3.38 23.93
N TYR A 562 17.83 -4.44 24.51
CA TYR A 562 17.06 -5.47 25.21
C TYR A 562 17.36 -5.44 26.70
N LYS A 563 16.42 -4.99 27.53
CA LYS A 563 16.54 -4.96 28.98
C LYS A 563 15.83 -6.15 29.63
N MET A 564 16.59 -7.04 30.25
CA MET A 564 16.02 -8.15 31.00
C MET A 564 15.19 -7.62 32.19
N GLY A 565 14.03 -8.23 32.42
CA GLY A 565 13.17 -7.94 33.56
C GLY A 565 12.87 -9.20 34.37
N PRO A 566 12.03 -9.10 35.43
CA PRO A 566 11.78 -10.24 36.34
C PRO A 566 11.23 -11.52 35.68
N MET A 567 10.52 -11.40 34.55
CA MET A 567 10.05 -12.54 33.74
C MET A 567 11.16 -13.16 32.87
N SER A 568 12.26 -12.46 32.61
CA SER A 568 13.27 -12.86 31.63
C SER A 568 14.01 -14.14 31.94
N ARG A 569 14.07 -15.01 30.93
CA ARG A 569 14.75 -16.32 30.96
C ARG A 569 15.66 -16.53 29.74
N ARG A 570 15.24 -16.05 28.56
CA ARG A 570 16.01 -16.16 27.32
C ARG A 570 17.07 -15.06 27.23
N THR A 571 18.31 -15.44 26.96
CA THR A 571 19.45 -14.51 26.80
C THR A 571 19.66 -14.08 25.35
N THR A 572 19.42 -14.97 24.38
CA THR A 572 19.53 -14.65 22.95
C THR A 572 18.47 -13.65 22.50
N LEU A 573 18.86 -12.60 21.78
CA LEU A 573 18.02 -11.52 21.27
C LEU A 573 17.49 -11.82 19.85
N PHE A 574 18.36 -12.37 19.00
CA PHE A 574 18.07 -12.68 17.60
C PHE A 574 18.41 -14.14 17.29
N THR A 575 17.46 -14.90 16.74
CA THR A 575 17.70 -16.27 16.27
C THR A 575 17.24 -16.43 14.83
N GLN A 576 18.19 -16.67 13.92
CA GLN A 576 17.90 -17.10 12.56
C GLN A 576 17.55 -18.60 12.59
N GLN A 577 16.28 -18.94 12.41
CA GLN A 577 15.72 -20.28 12.63
C GLN A 577 15.46 -21.02 11.32
N TYR A 578 16.43 -21.77 10.82
CA TYR A 578 16.24 -22.68 9.68
C TYR A 578 15.35 -23.86 10.07
N GLU A 579 14.06 -23.72 9.77
CA GLU A 579 13.07 -24.80 9.82
C GLU A 579 12.81 -25.31 8.38
N ARG A 580 12.06 -26.40 8.17
CA ARG A 580 11.65 -26.91 6.83
C ARG A 580 10.72 -25.95 6.05
N ALA A 581 10.84 -24.64 6.28
CA ALA A 581 10.05 -23.61 5.67
C ALA A 581 10.74 -23.11 4.39
N GLY A 582 10.01 -23.12 3.29
CA GLY A 582 10.44 -22.57 2.02
C GLY A 582 11.08 -23.57 1.05
N SER A 583 11.23 -23.12 -0.17
CA SER A 583 11.92 -23.79 -1.28
C SER A 583 13.38 -24.07 -0.94
N ALA A 584 13.96 -25.13 -1.52
CA ALA A 584 15.39 -25.46 -1.38
C ALA A 584 16.33 -24.35 -1.90
N TRP A 585 15.78 -23.40 -2.66
CA TRP A 585 16.48 -22.23 -3.20
C TRP A 585 16.44 -21.01 -2.29
N SER A 586 15.77 -21.09 -1.13
CA SER A 586 15.68 -19.96 -0.21
C SER A 586 17.04 -19.69 0.46
N VAL A 587 17.54 -18.48 0.24
CA VAL A 587 18.72 -17.95 0.94
C VAL A 587 18.22 -17.05 2.06
N TRP A 588 18.78 -17.21 3.25
CA TRP A 588 18.42 -16.44 4.44
C TRP A 588 19.70 -15.86 5.03
N ARG A 589 19.83 -14.53 5.10
CA ARG A 589 21.03 -13.86 5.63
C ARG A 589 20.66 -12.74 6.59
N ALA A 590 21.54 -12.45 7.53
CA ALA A 590 21.36 -11.37 8.50
C ALA A 590 22.62 -10.50 8.62
N TYR A 591 22.43 -9.20 8.80
CA TYR A 591 23.44 -8.26 9.27
C TYR A 591 23.08 -7.93 10.72
N VAL A 592 23.93 -8.33 11.68
CA VAL A 592 23.69 -8.16 13.12
C VAL A 592 24.77 -7.25 13.67
N ASN A 593 24.40 -6.05 14.13
CA ASN A 593 25.40 -5.08 14.57
C ASN A 593 24.90 -4.10 15.65
N GLY A 594 25.70 -3.92 16.71
CA GLY A 594 25.54 -2.91 17.74
C GLY A 594 24.34 -3.10 18.67
N ASN A 595 23.74 -4.29 18.73
CA ASN A 595 22.68 -4.59 19.68
C ASN A 595 23.24 -4.79 21.10
N ILE A 596 22.44 -4.46 22.10
CA ILE A 596 22.82 -4.57 23.51
C ILE A 596 21.76 -5.35 24.28
N ARG A 597 22.19 -6.29 25.12
CA ARG A 597 21.40 -6.86 26.21
C ARG A 597 21.85 -6.28 27.54
N GLU A 598 20.95 -5.63 28.28
CA GLU A 598 21.12 -5.35 29.71
C GLU A 598 20.62 -6.55 30.53
N ASN A 599 21.51 -7.19 31.28
CA ASN A 599 21.22 -8.36 32.10
C ASN A 599 20.53 -7.97 33.43
N LEU A 600 20.02 -8.96 34.16
CA LEU A 600 19.35 -8.74 35.45
C LEU A 600 20.23 -8.06 36.52
N ASP A 601 21.55 -8.19 36.41
CA ASP A 601 22.53 -7.53 37.29
C ASP A 601 22.96 -6.14 36.78
N GLY A 602 22.37 -5.66 35.68
CA GLY A 602 22.69 -4.39 35.03
C GLY A 602 23.91 -4.44 34.10
N SER A 603 24.58 -5.59 33.96
CA SER A 603 25.71 -5.70 33.02
C SER A 603 25.23 -5.67 31.56
N LEU A 604 26.02 -5.07 30.68
CA LEU A 604 25.72 -4.98 29.25
C LEU A 604 26.46 -6.06 28.45
N SER A 605 25.73 -6.78 27.60
CA SER A 605 26.27 -7.78 26.68
C SER A 605 26.09 -7.33 25.23
N PRO A 606 27.16 -7.11 24.46
CA PRO A 606 27.08 -6.75 23.05
C PRO A 606 26.78 -7.97 22.16
N ASP A 607 26.73 -7.75 20.85
CA ASP A 607 26.59 -8.82 19.86
C ASP A 607 27.68 -9.88 19.97
N LYS A 608 27.25 -11.14 20.15
CA LYS A 608 28.09 -12.32 20.29
C LYS A 608 27.31 -13.57 19.88
N GLN A 609 27.82 -14.27 18.86
CA GLN A 609 27.24 -15.53 18.40
C GLN A 609 27.28 -16.58 19.51
N GLY A 610 26.17 -17.31 19.68
CA GLY A 610 25.99 -18.29 20.75
C GLY A 610 25.59 -17.69 22.09
N ASP A 611 25.49 -16.35 22.20
CA ASP A 611 24.96 -15.65 23.37
C ASP A 611 23.78 -14.75 22.97
N THR A 612 24.05 -13.56 22.43
CA THR A 612 23.04 -12.56 22.06
C THR A 612 22.43 -12.79 20.69
N TYR A 613 23.12 -13.50 19.78
CA TYR A 613 22.50 -14.00 18.55
C TYR A 613 22.90 -15.44 18.23
N ALA A 614 22.07 -16.14 17.45
CA ALA A 614 22.32 -17.52 17.07
C ALA A 614 21.75 -17.86 15.68
N VAL A 615 22.38 -18.85 15.04
CA VAL A 615 21.87 -19.54 13.86
C VAL A 615 21.45 -20.93 14.31
N GLN A 616 20.17 -21.26 14.14
CA GLN A 616 19.60 -22.51 14.60
C GLN A 616 19.02 -23.32 13.45
N VAL A 617 19.51 -24.54 13.28
CA VAL A 617 18.94 -25.54 12.37
C VAL A 617 18.00 -26.44 13.17
N SER A 618 16.77 -26.61 12.72
CA SER A 618 15.80 -27.46 13.40
C SER A 618 14.89 -28.23 12.44
N ARG A 619 14.12 -29.18 12.98
CA ARG A 619 13.11 -29.99 12.25
C ARG A 619 13.64 -30.69 10.98
N GLY A 620 14.92 -31.04 10.97
CA GLY A 620 15.57 -31.72 9.84
C GLY A 620 15.77 -30.83 8.61
N ALA A 621 15.88 -29.51 8.78
CA ALA A 621 16.42 -28.62 7.75
C ALA A 621 17.90 -28.94 7.49
N LYS A 622 18.37 -28.67 6.26
CA LYS A 622 19.80 -28.78 5.91
C LYS A 622 20.53 -27.57 6.51
N THR A 623 21.72 -27.80 7.07
CA THR A 623 22.63 -26.71 7.44
C THR A 623 22.95 -25.88 6.19
N PRO A 624 22.84 -24.54 6.26
CA PRO A 624 23.25 -23.67 5.15
C PRO A 624 24.70 -23.90 4.75
N ASP A 625 24.97 -23.89 3.44
CA ASP A 625 26.31 -23.99 2.84
C ASP A 625 26.81 -22.63 2.33
N TYR A 626 26.21 -21.54 2.81
CA TYR A 626 26.56 -20.15 2.55
C TYR A 626 26.72 -19.37 3.84
N GLU A 627 27.33 -18.19 3.76
CA GLU A 627 27.44 -17.26 4.90
C GLU A 627 26.06 -16.76 5.32
N THR A 628 25.68 -17.03 6.57
CA THR A 628 24.35 -16.72 7.11
C THR A 628 24.30 -15.37 7.82
N VAL A 629 25.45 -14.89 8.32
CA VAL A 629 25.59 -13.57 8.96
C VAL A 629 26.70 -12.82 8.25
N VAL A 630 26.39 -11.64 7.70
CA VAL A 630 27.29 -10.81 6.89
C VAL A 630 27.78 -9.58 7.67
N ASP A 631 28.73 -8.83 7.12
CA ASP A 631 29.38 -7.67 7.74
C ASP A 631 28.89 -6.30 7.24
N GLN A 632 27.99 -6.27 6.24
CA GLN A 632 27.40 -5.06 5.68
C GLN A 632 25.87 -5.13 5.64
N PRO A 633 25.17 -4.00 5.81
CA PRO A 633 23.72 -3.95 5.66
C PRO A 633 23.29 -4.22 4.21
N PHE A 634 22.13 -4.84 4.04
CA PHE A 634 21.61 -5.20 2.71
C PHE A 634 21.00 -4.01 1.96
N TYR A 635 20.43 -3.06 2.71
CA TYR A 635 19.72 -1.90 2.20
C TYR A 635 19.74 -0.77 3.23
N PRO A 636 19.58 0.51 2.79
CA PRO A 636 19.57 1.67 3.68
C PRO A 636 18.29 1.73 4.53
N SER A 637 18.42 2.17 5.78
CA SER A 637 17.25 2.23 6.69
C SER A 637 16.29 3.38 6.45
N HIS A 638 16.72 4.41 5.69
CA HIS A 638 15.94 5.64 5.47
C HIS A 638 15.41 6.27 6.77
N ALA A 639 16.23 6.21 7.81
CA ALA A 639 16.00 6.74 9.13
C ALA A 639 17.36 7.10 9.74
N THR A 640 17.35 7.97 10.75
CA THR A 640 18.56 8.16 11.57
C THR A 640 18.73 6.96 12.49
N ILE A 641 19.85 6.25 12.37
CA ILE A 641 20.21 5.15 13.28
C ILE A 641 21.03 5.72 14.44
N GLN A 642 20.60 5.47 15.67
CA GLN A 642 21.39 5.81 16.87
C GLN A 642 22.06 4.56 17.46
N ALA A 643 23.05 4.76 18.33
CA ALA A 643 23.55 3.67 19.16
C ALA A 643 22.43 3.13 20.07
N ALA A 644 22.45 1.84 20.40
CA ALA A 644 21.38 1.19 21.16
C ALA A 644 21.04 1.89 22.50
N GLU A 645 22.04 2.39 23.22
CA GLU A 645 21.83 3.16 24.46
C GLU A 645 21.12 4.50 24.24
N HIS A 646 21.34 5.15 23.10
CA HIS A 646 20.63 6.40 22.75
C HIS A 646 19.21 6.09 22.28
N ALA A 647 19.04 5.03 21.49
CA ALA A 647 17.72 4.54 21.10
C ALA A 647 16.87 4.21 22.32
N TYR A 648 17.44 3.58 23.36
CA TYR A 648 16.76 3.37 24.64
C TYR A 648 16.12 4.64 25.20
N LYS A 649 16.89 5.73 25.24
CA LYS A 649 16.42 7.01 25.79
C LYS A 649 15.38 7.67 24.88
N ILE A 650 15.59 7.65 23.56
CA ILE A 650 14.68 8.25 22.58
C ILE A 650 13.34 7.53 22.59
N VAL A 651 13.34 6.20 22.48
CA VAL A 651 12.12 5.39 22.46
C VAL A 651 11.31 5.61 23.73
N LEU A 652 11.92 5.53 24.92
CA LEU A 652 11.17 5.78 26.17
C LEU A 652 10.63 7.20 26.31
N SER A 653 11.17 8.15 25.55
CA SER A 653 10.76 9.54 25.57
C SER A 653 9.61 9.85 24.62
N ASP A 654 9.40 9.05 23.57
CA ASP A 654 8.46 9.39 22.48
C ASP A 654 7.55 8.26 22.01
N VAL A 655 7.78 7.00 22.40
CA VAL A 655 7.01 5.87 21.89
C VAL A 655 5.52 5.89 22.24
N GLY A 656 4.69 5.30 21.38
CA GLY A 656 3.26 5.01 21.58
C GLY A 656 2.35 6.20 21.29
N ALA A 657 1.06 6.07 21.63
CA ALA A 657 0.10 7.15 21.49
C ALA A 657 0.36 8.24 22.54
N THR A 658 1.22 9.19 22.18
CA THR A 658 1.61 10.34 23.02
C THR A 658 0.63 11.51 22.91
N MET A 659 -0.09 11.60 21.80
CA MET A 659 -1.14 12.60 21.57
C MET A 659 -2.55 12.00 21.70
N PRO A 660 -3.53 12.79 22.18
CA PRO A 660 -3.37 14.09 22.84
C PRO A 660 -2.64 14.02 24.20
N ILE A 661 -2.59 12.84 24.83
CA ILE A 661 -1.86 12.59 26.08
C ILE A 661 -1.46 11.12 26.22
N ARG A 662 -0.41 10.80 26.98
CA ARG A 662 -0.13 9.42 27.42
C ARG A 662 -1.13 8.96 28.48
N ASP A 663 -1.75 7.80 28.28
CA ASP A 663 -2.66 7.21 29.26
C ASP A 663 -1.91 6.55 30.44
N ASP A 664 -2.64 6.14 31.48
CA ASP A 664 -2.05 5.64 32.72
C ASP A 664 -1.29 4.33 32.50
N GLN A 665 -1.81 3.46 31.62
CA GLN A 665 -1.11 2.22 31.24
C GLN A 665 0.22 2.50 30.55
N HIS A 666 0.24 3.41 29.57
CA HIS A 666 1.46 3.81 28.88
C HIS A 666 2.49 4.36 29.88
N GLN A 667 2.09 5.31 30.73
CA GLN A 667 2.99 5.89 31.73
C GLN A 667 3.54 4.85 32.71
N ARG A 668 2.71 3.88 33.13
CA ARG A 668 3.15 2.75 33.96
C ARG A 668 4.22 1.92 33.26
N ILE A 669 3.99 1.52 32.02
CA ILE A 669 4.94 0.65 31.27
C ILE A 669 6.29 1.36 31.12
N ILE A 670 6.30 2.65 30.78
CA ILE A 670 7.56 3.42 30.67
C ILE A 670 8.31 3.43 32.00
N ARG A 671 7.61 3.68 33.12
CA ARG A 671 8.20 3.62 34.46
C ARG A 671 8.76 2.24 34.79
N GLU A 672 8.02 1.18 34.50
CA GLU A 672 8.45 -0.21 34.71
C GLU A 672 9.74 -0.54 33.92
N VAL A 673 9.86 -0.05 32.69
CA VAL A 673 11.07 -0.22 31.87
C VAL A 673 12.26 0.54 32.46
N LEU A 674 12.06 1.79 32.91
CA LEU A 674 13.12 2.60 33.53
C LEU A 674 13.63 1.95 34.83
N GLU A 675 12.70 1.60 35.71
CA GLU A 675 13.01 1.04 37.03
C GLU A 675 13.41 -0.44 36.99
N GLY A 676 13.12 -1.15 35.89
CA GLY A 676 13.32 -2.59 35.80
C GLY A 676 12.31 -3.38 36.65
N THR A 677 11.10 -2.86 36.83
CA THR A 677 10.05 -3.39 37.72
C THR A 677 8.81 -3.89 36.95
N TYR A 678 7.79 -4.32 37.68
CA TYR A 678 6.48 -4.68 37.15
C TYR A 678 5.40 -4.39 38.21
N THR A 679 4.20 -4.06 37.77
CA THR A 679 3.05 -3.82 38.67
C THR A 679 2.14 -5.04 38.77
N TYR A 680 1.83 -5.68 37.63
CA TYR A 680 0.84 -6.75 37.56
C TYR A 680 1.45 -8.13 37.31
N THR A 681 0.73 -9.16 37.75
CA THR A 681 1.11 -10.57 37.56
C THR A 681 -0.06 -11.31 36.95
N GLY A 682 0.21 -12.12 35.92
CA GLY A 682 -0.83 -12.85 35.22
C GLY A 682 -1.56 -13.84 36.13
N SER A 683 -2.89 -13.77 36.16
CA SER A 683 -3.72 -14.56 37.07
C SER A 683 -3.67 -16.07 36.81
N LYS A 684 -3.23 -16.50 35.63
CA LYS A 684 -3.12 -17.93 35.26
C LYS A 684 -1.66 -18.36 35.07
N THR A 685 -0.85 -17.51 34.47
CA THR A 685 0.56 -17.78 34.19
C THR A 685 1.44 -17.61 35.42
N GLY A 686 1.10 -16.69 36.31
CA GLY A 686 1.93 -16.30 37.44
C GLY A 686 3.19 -15.53 37.04
N TYR A 687 3.28 -15.03 35.81
CA TYR A 687 4.47 -14.29 35.34
C TYR A 687 4.42 -12.82 35.72
N SER A 688 5.58 -12.29 36.11
CA SER A 688 5.78 -10.89 36.51
C SER A 688 5.74 -9.94 35.31
N GLY A 689 4.69 -9.12 35.22
CA GLY A 689 4.49 -8.11 34.19
C GLY A 689 3.64 -8.55 33.00
N GLN A 690 3.61 -9.85 32.68
CA GLN A 690 2.63 -10.37 31.72
C GLN A 690 1.29 -10.59 32.41
N ILE A 691 0.20 -10.19 31.77
CA ILE A 691 -1.17 -10.46 32.23
C ILE A 691 -1.87 -11.54 31.39
N ASP A 692 -2.91 -12.15 31.92
CA ASP A 692 -3.73 -13.18 31.25
C ASP A 692 -5.11 -12.66 30.83
N HIS A 693 -5.54 -11.57 31.45
CA HIS A 693 -6.81 -10.89 31.22
C HIS A 693 -6.63 -9.41 31.58
N GLU A 694 -7.30 -8.49 30.90
CA GLU A 694 -7.26 -7.06 31.25
C GLU A 694 -7.67 -6.78 32.72
N GLN A 695 -8.47 -7.65 33.34
CA GLN A 695 -8.85 -7.54 34.75
C GLN A 695 -7.67 -7.70 35.71
N ASP A 696 -6.59 -8.39 35.31
CA ASP A 696 -5.36 -8.47 36.11
C ASP A 696 -4.71 -7.08 36.28
N ALA A 697 -5.01 -6.16 35.36
CA ALA A 697 -4.53 -4.78 35.35
C ALA A 697 -5.59 -3.75 35.81
N GLY A 698 -6.71 -4.21 36.37
CA GLY A 698 -7.83 -3.35 36.79
C GLY A 698 -8.86 -3.05 35.69
N GLY A 699 -8.77 -3.74 34.54
CA GLY A 699 -9.67 -3.57 33.41
C GLY A 699 -9.27 -2.43 32.48
N PHE A 700 -10.19 -2.03 31.60
CA PHE A 700 -9.99 -0.87 30.76
C PHE A 700 -10.04 0.41 31.59
N GLU A 701 -9.05 1.27 31.38
CA GLU A 701 -8.99 2.61 31.96
C GLU A 701 -10.22 3.44 31.56
N SER A 702 -10.59 4.42 32.39
CA SER A 702 -11.65 5.36 32.03
C SER A 702 -11.18 6.33 30.95
N TYR A 703 -11.96 6.41 29.87
CA TYR A 703 -11.83 7.38 28.78
C TYR A 703 -13.11 8.22 28.73
N PRO A 704 -13.09 9.44 29.28
CA PRO A 704 -14.24 10.35 29.21
C PRO A 704 -14.66 10.62 27.76
N GLU A 705 -15.98 10.65 27.54
CA GLU A 705 -16.56 11.10 26.29
C GLU A 705 -16.64 12.62 26.29
N GLU A 706 -15.77 13.26 25.53
CA GLU A 706 -15.75 14.71 25.32
C GLU A 706 -16.01 15.01 23.86
N HIS A 707 -16.79 16.06 23.59
CA HIS A 707 -17.16 16.49 22.23
C HIS A 707 -16.59 17.87 21.94
N ARG A 708 -16.07 18.07 20.73
CA ARG A 708 -15.78 19.40 20.19
C ARG A 708 -17.08 20.18 20.04
N SER A 709 -16.99 21.50 20.16
CA SER A 709 -18.13 22.37 19.88
C SER A 709 -18.44 22.39 18.38
N LYS A 710 -19.70 22.64 18.01
CA LYS A 710 -20.12 22.66 16.60
C LYS A 710 -19.51 23.81 15.79
N ASP A 711 -18.99 24.82 16.46
CA ASP A 711 -18.30 25.98 15.91
C ASP A 711 -16.76 25.86 16.01
N PHE A 712 -16.25 24.67 16.34
CA PHE A 712 -14.81 24.42 16.40
C PHE A 712 -14.16 24.48 15.01
N ASP A 713 -14.86 23.95 14.01
CA ASP A 713 -14.48 23.89 12.60
C ASP A 713 -15.76 24.22 11.78
N SER A 714 -15.87 25.45 11.29
CA SER A 714 -17.12 25.96 10.71
C SER A 714 -17.42 25.43 9.30
N ASP A 715 -16.41 24.99 8.55
CA ASP A 715 -16.57 24.49 7.18
C ASP A 715 -16.31 22.99 7.02
N GLN A 716 -15.97 22.30 8.12
CA GLN A 716 -15.84 20.86 8.25
C GLN A 716 -14.73 20.29 7.37
N ASP A 717 -13.61 20.99 7.35
CA ASP A 717 -12.43 20.63 6.56
C ASP A 717 -11.31 19.98 7.40
N GLY A 718 -11.58 19.75 8.69
CA GLY A 718 -10.69 19.07 9.62
C GLY A 718 -9.73 20.01 10.36
N MET A 719 -9.71 21.29 9.99
CA MET A 719 -8.93 22.32 10.68
C MET A 719 -9.86 23.19 11.52
N PRO A 720 -9.48 23.55 12.76
CA PRO A 720 -10.30 24.43 13.54
C PRO A 720 -10.17 25.89 13.10
N ASP A 721 -11.26 26.63 13.29
CA ASP A 721 -11.41 28.05 12.99
C ASP A 721 -10.27 28.92 13.51
N TRP A 722 -9.69 28.56 14.67
CA TRP A 722 -8.59 29.30 15.29
C TRP A 722 -7.25 29.03 14.59
N TRP A 723 -7.03 27.80 14.10
CA TRP A 723 -5.81 27.41 13.40
C TRP A 723 -5.75 28.11 12.05
N GLU A 724 -6.83 28.06 11.29
CA GLU A 724 -6.90 28.70 9.99
C GLU A 724 -6.69 30.21 10.08
N LYS A 725 -7.33 30.87 11.05
CA LYS A 725 -7.10 32.31 11.32
C LYS A 725 -5.65 32.60 11.72
N LEU A 726 -4.99 31.66 12.39
CA LEU A 726 -3.60 31.80 12.83
C LEU A 726 -2.63 31.75 11.65
N ILE A 727 -2.86 30.85 10.69
CA ILE A 727 -2.01 30.69 9.50
C ILE A 727 -2.44 31.57 8.32
N GLY A 728 -3.54 32.32 8.46
CA GLY A 728 -4.06 33.19 7.41
C GLY A 728 -4.91 32.49 6.33
N SER A 729 -5.37 31.25 6.60
CA SER A 729 -6.39 30.56 5.80
C SER A 729 -7.80 31.12 6.09
N ASN A 730 -8.81 30.57 5.43
CA ASN A 730 -10.19 31.03 5.50
C ASN A 730 -11.12 29.98 6.12
N ALA A 731 -11.44 30.17 7.40
CA ALA A 731 -12.32 29.33 8.23
C ALA A 731 -13.80 29.23 7.82
N LYS A 732 -14.11 29.47 6.56
CA LYS A 732 -15.45 29.36 5.97
C LYS A 732 -15.41 28.74 4.58
N LYS A 733 -14.24 28.28 4.15
CA LYS A 733 -14.01 27.67 2.85
C LYS A 733 -13.16 26.42 3.09
N ALA A 734 -13.79 25.26 2.99
CA ALA A 734 -13.11 23.98 3.04
C ALA A 734 -11.97 23.93 2.00
N ASN A 735 -10.76 24.17 2.49
CA ASN A 735 -9.56 24.34 1.68
C ASN A 735 -8.38 23.57 2.26
N HIS A 736 -8.67 22.61 3.12
CA HIS A 736 -7.82 21.56 3.64
C HIS A 736 -6.85 20.92 2.65
N ASN A 737 -7.20 20.86 1.35
CA ASN A 737 -6.37 20.31 0.27
C ASN A 737 -5.49 21.34 -0.47
N ASP A 738 -5.61 22.63 -0.17
CA ASP A 738 -4.72 23.65 -0.72
C ASP A 738 -3.28 23.41 -0.16
N ASP A 739 -2.28 23.72 -0.97
CA ASP A 739 -0.86 23.75 -0.60
C ASP A 739 -0.29 25.08 -1.16
N PRO A 740 -0.39 26.18 -0.39
CA PRO A 740 -0.04 27.50 -0.88
C PRO A 740 1.47 27.75 -0.96
N ASP A 741 2.30 27.01 -0.24
CA ASP A 741 3.77 27.17 -0.24
C ASP A 741 4.48 26.16 -1.17
N HIS A 742 3.74 25.21 -1.73
CA HIS A 742 4.17 24.21 -2.70
C HIS A 742 5.26 23.27 -2.15
N ASP A 743 5.18 22.92 -0.88
CA ASP A 743 6.11 21.98 -0.24
C ASP A 743 5.67 20.49 -0.36
N GLY A 744 4.44 20.25 -0.81
CA GLY A 744 3.85 18.95 -1.05
C GLY A 744 2.98 18.43 0.09
N TRP A 745 2.80 19.20 1.17
CA TRP A 745 1.83 18.94 2.23
C TRP A 745 0.67 19.92 2.14
N THR A 746 -0.52 19.42 2.44
CA THR A 746 -1.74 20.23 2.41
C THR A 746 -1.91 20.99 3.73
N LEU A 747 -2.73 22.05 3.73
CA LEU A 747 -3.04 22.81 4.95
C LEU A 747 -3.53 21.92 6.11
N LEU A 748 -4.29 20.87 5.82
CA LEU A 748 -4.70 19.89 6.83
C LEU A 748 -3.52 19.11 7.39
N GLU A 749 -2.58 18.70 6.55
CA GLU A 749 -1.41 17.95 6.99
C GLU A 749 -0.49 18.79 7.88
N ASP A 750 -0.37 20.10 7.61
CA ASP A 750 0.32 21.03 8.50
C ASP A 750 -0.34 21.09 9.88
N TYR A 751 -1.68 21.11 9.93
CA TYR A 751 -2.41 21.04 11.19
C TYR A 751 -2.20 19.71 11.92
N LEU A 752 -2.27 18.60 11.20
CA LEU A 752 -2.05 17.27 11.76
C LEU A 752 -0.63 17.08 12.28
N GLU A 753 0.34 17.75 11.67
CA GLU A 753 1.74 17.74 12.09
C GLU A 753 2.01 18.71 13.26
N PHE A 754 1.31 19.84 13.32
CA PHE A 754 1.31 20.66 14.53
C PHE A 754 0.79 19.86 15.74
N LEU A 755 -0.30 19.12 15.55
CA LEU A 755 -0.89 18.27 16.59
C LEU A 755 -0.05 17.04 16.95
N SER A 756 0.92 16.65 16.12
CA SER A 756 1.79 15.50 16.40
C SER A 756 2.88 15.81 17.44
N HIS A 757 3.05 17.08 17.80
CA HIS A 757 4.05 17.58 18.74
C HIS A 757 3.42 18.16 20.02
N PRO A 758 4.13 18.18 21.16
CA PRO A 758 3.68 18.91 22.34
C PRO A 758 3.54 20.41 22.03
N TYR A 759 2.37 20.99 22.32
CA TYR A 759 2.07 22.38 22.02
C TYR A 759 1.42 23.12 23.19
N LEU A 760 1.51 24.45 23.17
CA LEU A 760 0.80 25.36 24.06
C LEU A 760 0.00 26.37 23.23
N LEU A 761 -1.25 26.62 23.60
CA LEU A 761 -2.05 27.72 23.08
C LEU A 761 -2.06 28.86 24.11
N ILE A 762 -1.40 29.97 23.80
CA ILE A 762 -1.19 31.08 24.73
C ILE A 762 -1.81 32.35 24.12
N PRO A 763 -2.76 33.03 24.81
CA PRO A 763 -3.25 34.32 24.36
C PRO A 763 -2.11 35.34 24.25
N ALA A 764 -2.11 36.17 23.21
CA ALA A 764 -1.13 37.25 23.07
C ALA A 764 -1.16 38.18 24.31
N GLY A 765 0.01 38.53 24.83
CA GLY A 765 0.20 39.26 26.07
C GLY A 765 0.12 38.42 27.34
N SER A 766 0.01 37.09 27.23
CA SER A 766 -0.05 36.16 28.36
C SER A 766 1.17 35.25 28.42
N GLN A 767 1.33 34.56 29.56
CA GLN A 767 2.39 33.57 29.77
C GLN A 767 1.80 32.19 30.08
N ALA A 768 2.55 31.15 29.71
CA ALA A 768 2.28 29.77 30.11
C ALA A 768 3.59 29.06 30.46
N SER A 769 3.48 27.87 31.03
CA SER A 769 4.65 27.04 31.34
C SER A 769 4.44 25.59 30.97
N PHE A 770 5.54 24.91 30.66
CA PHE A 770 5.57 23.51 30.25
C PHE A 770 6.75 22.79 30.90
N ASP A 771 6.50 21.63 31.48
CA ASP A 771 7.57 20.80 32.05
C ASP A 771 8.17 19.90 30.97
N ALA A 772 9.36 20.24 30.49
CA ALA A 772 10.09 19.50 29.47
C ALA A 772 10.41 18.05 29.87
N SER A 773 10.43 17.74 31.18
CA SER A 773 10.73 16.38 31.65
C SER A 773 9.74 15.33 31.11
N ILE A 774 8.53 15.74 30.72
CA ILE A 774 7.52 14.84 30.16
C ILE A 774 7.87 14.35 28.75
N CYS A 775 8.70 15.10 28.02
CA CYS A 775 9.14 14.79 26.65
C CYS A 775 10.47 14.01 26.60
N PHE A 776 11.14 13.84 27.73
CA PHE A 776 12.49 13.25 27.79
C PHE A 776 12.57 12.15 28.87
N LYS A 777 11.52 11.33 28.99
CA LYS A 777 11.40 10.29 30.04
C LYS A 777 12.56 9.30 30.06
N GLY A 778 13.20 9.03 28.92
CA GLY A 778 14.38 8.16 28.85
C GLY A 778 15.69 8.80 29.34
N PHE A 779 15.71 10.11 29.59
CA PHE A 779 16.88 10.85 30.10
C PHE A 779 16.71 11.10 31.60
N ASP A 780 16.74 10.03 32.39
CA ASP A 780 16.40 10.01 33.82
C ASP A 780 17.61 10.21 34.76
N LYS A 781 18.83 10.12 34.24
CA LYS A 781 20.08 10.26 35.01
C LYS A 781 20.61 11.70 34.93
N GLN A 782 20.14 12.56 35.83
CA GLN A 782 20.59 13.96 35.98
C GLN A 782 20.51 14.77 34.66
N PRO A 783 19.31 14.89 34.04
CA PRO A 783 19.15 15.60 32.77
C PRO A 783 19.45 17.09 32.90
N VAL A 784 20.03 17.68 31.85
CA VAL A 784 20.28 19.12 31.75
C VAL A 784 19.57 19.64 30.52
N TYR A 785 18.52 20.43 30.73
CA TYR A 785 17.71 20.95 29.64
C TYR A 785 18.23 22.30 29.15
N SER A 786 18.13 22.49 27.83
CA SER A 786 18.36 23.77 27.17
C SER A 786 17.34 23.97 26.07
N ILE A 787 17.05 25.24 25.78
CA ILE A 787 16.11 25.62 24.71
C ILE A 787 16.79 26.54 23.72
N ASN A 788 16.37 26.44 22.47
CA ASN A 788 16.63 27.42 21.44
C ASN A 788 15.29 27.93 20.89
N SER A 789 15.05 29.22 21.05
CA SER A 789 13.85 29.90 20.57
C SER A 789 14.23 31.27 20.02
N GLN A 790 14.40 31.36 18.70
CA GLN A 790 14.50 32.65 18.01
C GLN A 790 13.11 33.02 17.50
N SER A 791 12.51 34.05 18.11
CA SER A 791 11.17 34.50 17.74
C SER A 791 10.93 35.96 18.12
N ASP A 792 10.27 36.69 17.23
CA ASP A 792 9.78 38.05 17.50
C ASP A 792 8.43 38.04 18.23
N ILE A 793 7.67 36.94 18.11
CA ILE A 793 6.29 36.84 18.60
C ILE A 793 6.17 36.27 20.03
N PHE A 794 7.23 35.67 20.58
CA PHE A 794 7.29 35.22 21.98
C PHE A 794 8.71 35.33 22.57
N ALA A 795 8.82 35.24 23.89
CA ALA A 795 10.09 34.99 24.59
C ALA A 795 9.95 33.71 25.41
N ALA A 796 11.00 32.89 25.48
CA ALA A 796 11.00 31.69 26.30
C ALA A 796 12.32 31.54 27.06
N ASP A 797 12.21 31.10 28.30
CA ASP A 797 13.33 30.78 29.18
C ASP A 797 13.08 29.40 29.81
N ILE A 798 14.16 28.71 30.19
CA ILE A 798 14.08 27.42 30.87
C ILE A 798 14.81 27.48 32.21
N GLU A 799 14.15 26.97 33.25
CA GLU A 799 14.69 26.82 34.59
C GLU A 799 14.47 25.37 35.05
N ASN A 800 15.58 24.62 35.21
CA ASN A 800 15.55 23.16 35.34
C ASN A 800 14.82 22.53 34.14
N SER A 801 13.67 21.89 34.32
CA SER A 801 12.84 21.36 33.25
C SER A 801 11.68 22.27 32.87
N LEU A 802 11.41 23.34 33.64
CA LEU A 802 10.25 24.20 33.44
C LEU A 802 10.55 25.28 32.40
N ILE A 803 9.91 25.17 31.24
CA ILE A 803 9.91 26.20 30.20
C ILE A 803 8.84 27.22 30.53
N LYS A 804 9.20 28.51 30.56
CA LYS A 804 8.27 29.63 30.69
C LYS A 804 8.20 30.35 29.36
N VAL A 805 7.01 30.48 28.79
CA VAL A 805 6.78 31.12 27.49
C VAL A 805 5.91 32.36 27.69
N ASN A 806 6.39 33.51 27.23
CA ASN A 806 5.66 34.78 27.22
C ASN A 806 5.30 35.15 25.77
N ALA A 807 4.03 35.02 25.41
CA ALA A 807 3.53 35.33 24.08
C ALA A 807 3.31 36.85 23.94
N LYS A 808 3.93 37.46 22.92
CA LYS A 808 3.85 38.90 22.65
C LYS A 808 2.81 39.20 21.57
N GLU A 809 2.87 38.46 20.47
CA GLU A 809 2.03 38.64 19.30
C GLU A 809 1.33 37.33 18.90
N LYS A 810 0.38 37.42 17.97
CA LYS A 810 -0.28 36.24 17.41
C LYS A 810 0.62 35.61 16.35
N GLY A 811 0.81 34.29 16.40
CA GLY A 811 1.52 33.54 15.38
C GLY A 811 1.92 32.14 15.86
N LEU A 812 2.61 31.40 14.99
CA LEU A 812 3.17 30.09 15.31
C LEU A 812 4.64 30.24 15.74
N GLY A 813 4.98 29.61 16.86
CA GLY A 813 6.32 29.61 17.44
C GLY A 813 6.83 28.19 17.64
N LYS A 814 8.13 27.98 17.41
CA LYS A 814 8.81 26.71 17.67
C LYS A 814 9.90 26.90 18.72
N ILE A 815 9.93 26.01 19.70
CA ILE A 815 11.01 25.89 20.67
C ILE A 815 11.71 24.56 20.41
N VAL A 816 12.99 24.60 20.07
CA VAL A 816 13.81 23.39 19.96
C VAL A 816 14.42 23.12 21.33
N MET A 817 14.06 21.98 21.92
CA MET A 817 14.59 21.54 23.20
C MET A 817 15.75 20.57 23.02
N LYS A 818 16.71 20.61 23.94
CA LYS A 818 17.80 19.64 24.05
C LYS A 818 17.98 19.21 25.50
N VAL A 819 18.24 17.92 25.70
CA VAL A 819 18.53 17.28 26.99
C VAL A 819 19.89 16.60 26.97
#